data_AF-A0A4S9JCT0-F1
#
_entry.id   AF-A0A4S9JCT0-F1
#
_cell.length_a   1.000
_cell.length_b   1.000
_cell.length_c   1.000
_cell.angle_alpha   90.00
_cell.angle_beta   90.00
_cell.angle_gamma   90.00
#
_symmetry.space_group_name_H-M   'P 1'
#
loop_
_entity.id
_entity.type
_entity.pdbx_description
1 polymer ?
#
loop_
_entity_poly.entity_id
_entity_poly.type
_entity_poly.pdbx_seq_one_letter_code
_entity_poly.pdbx_strand_id
1 'polypeptide(L)'
;MEGNGGRNGRRNDSISSVMSLGADNNNAPATNQRSSRAENTHLQDLDHQASVHMLSQYASHDPSFMDSSGASDTDQSMDMMSDQDIRNAIFELLDQLPITANTDLITPYERAAMLPPVTQDSLCELDVGRIINNPKLRHDVNFDRELHFRPNLDGYRGKQKLRSADEFWSALRAELEIYKAIGYRLMYSTSAEELEEATRMIKANQLRLPGVFTTIYEILKTLVPERDQAVVAERLDVDMIMQQITKGVFDLMDMTRWLSTILKAHCAPMRDEWIDRMVDDITTGVEQGDQTAVVFGLRQTLAILEAMKLDVANHQIRHLRSLLIDDTVNFQQKYHVHKIAANRFKVSDARAWFKDEEAFLNSCNVPCTPLETFASAALRSLFSQSPLPNFPGTFYLDAERLRILRSDLHNVIQMDMCVNAFDLLIKNNVSASTRVASKKTLQANIADIIGEPRQYLENLENISAEIVRFVLQLEGATTTFDSDMMAIVELHLRAELSPSSPSLSAQLQTILNAQLPRFRNAVNSSSRLPLLALHDAMLPPVQSADKRTTQQVMVEPPLDEILKRVTHLAVLHWHVWSGIVYDIQADGPMVAPGSPGNNPDSPQTNPDTASSSSLASSPDMQSQSGGFAKHTGPSITNGRPQK
;
A
#
# COMPACT_ATOMS: atom_id res chain seq x y z
N MET A 1 -41.07 4.57 -24.86
CA MET A 1 -40.37 5.39 -25.87
C MET A 1 -39.40 6.28 -25.11
N GLU A 2 -38.21 5.73 -24.84
CA GLU A 2 -36.93 6.02 -25.53
C GLU A 2 -36.24 7.22 -24.85
N GLY A 3 -35.00 7.17 -24.38
CA GLY A 3 -33.92 6.20 -24.54
C GLY A 3 -32.59 6.96 -24.81
N ASN A 4 -31.51 6.52 -24.16
CA ASN A 4 -30.09 6.88 -24.32
C ASN A 4 -29.59 8.25 -23.83
N GLY A 5 -28.45 8.37 -23.13
CA GLY A 5 -27.35 7.41 -22.87
C GLY A 5 -26.02 7.95 -23.40
N GLY A 6 -25.00 8.09 -22.55
CA GLY A 6 -23.68 8.58 -22.96
C GLY A 6 -22.64 8.68 -21.83
N ARG A 7 -22.35 7.55 -21.18
CA ARG A 7 -21.19 7.36 -20.29
C ARG A 7 -19.90 7.40 -21.12
N ASN A 8 -18.94 8.26 -20.78
CA ASN A 8 -17.56 8.16 -21.25
C ASN A 8 -16.63 7.74 -20.11
N GLY A 9 -15.93 6.64 -20.34
CA GLY A 9 -15.10 5.93 -19.37
C GLY A 9 -13.82 6.67 -18.98
N ARG A 10 -13.62 6.77 -17.66
CA ARG A 10 -12.30 6.88 -17.04
C ARG A 10 -12.13 5.67 -16.12
N ARG A 11 -11.44 4.64 -16.59
CA ARG A 11 -10.86 3.60 -15.72
C ARG A 11 -9.50 3.17 -16.28
N ASN A 12 -8.60 2.92 -15.32
CA ASN A 12 -7.30 2.27 -15.42
C ASN A 12 -6.08 3.17 -15.68
N ASP A 13 -5.66 3.90 -14.65
CA ASP A 13 -4.26 4.26 -14.35
C ASP A 13 -4.14 4.56 -12.82
N SER A 14 -4.73 3.72 -11.95
CA SER A 14 -4.78 3.98 -10.49
C SER A 14 -4.22 2.82 -9.67
N ILE A 15 -2.92 2.88 -9.35
CA ILE A 15 -2.31 2.12 -8.24
C ILE A 15 -2.54 2.90 -6.96
N SER A 16 -3.79 3.10 -6.56
CA SER A 16 -4.05 4.14 -5.55
C SER A 16 -5.24 3.92 -4.62
N SER A 17 -6.02 2.83 -4.74
CA SER A 17 -7.24 2.76 -3.91
C SER A 17 -7.14 1.87 -2.67
N VAL A 18 -6.26 0.88 -2.62
CA VAL A 18 -6.29 -0.11 -1.52
C VAL A 18 -4.95 -0.26 -0.80
N MET A 19 -3.84 -0.19 -1.54
CA MET A 19 -2.49 -0.46 -1.03
C MET A 19 -1.52 0.63 -1.47
N SER A 20 -0.51 0.90 -0.64
CA SER A 20 0.58 1.83 -0.94
C SER A 20 1.83 1.03 -1.27
N LEU A 21 2.63 1.57 -2.20
CA LEU A 21 4.01 1.16 -2.44
C LEU A 21 4.88 2.11 -1.62
N GLY A 22 5.65 1.59 -0.66
CA GLY A 22 6.41 2.44 0.25
C GLY A 22 7.80 1.89 0.56
N ALA A 23 8.75 2.81 0.73
CA ALA A 23 9.97 2.61 1.50
C ALA A 23 9.67 2.85 3.00
N ASP A 24 10.53 2.35 3.89
CA ASP A 24 10.51 2.66 5.34
C ASP A 24 10.79 4.17 5.58
N ASN A 25 9.82 5.05 5.29
CA ASN A 25 9.80 6.43 5.78
C ASN A 25 8.77 6.50 6.92
N ASN A 26 9.20 6.09 8.11
CA ASN A 26 8.46 6.36 9.35
C ASN A 26 8.54 7.86 9.67
N ASN A 27 7.59 8.65 9.17
CA ASN A 27 7.34 10.00 9.68
C ASN A 27 5.84 10.20 9.87
N ALA A 28 5.35 9.80 11.06
CA ALA A 28 4.09 10.28 11.61
C ALA A 28 4.39 10.97 12.95
N PRO A 29 3.87 12.18 13.18
CA PRO A 29 4.15 12.94 14.40
C PRO A 29 3.42 12.32 15.60
N ALA A 30 4.18 11.90 16.61
CA ALA A 30 3.63 11.53 17.91
C ALA A 30 3.14 12.80 18.62
N THR A 31 1.86 13.10 18.52
CA THR A 31 1.21 14.09 19.39
C THR A 31 1.07 13.53 20.79
N ASN A 32 1.99 13.93 21.67
CA ASN A 32 1.90 13.75 23.11
C ASN A 32 0.74 14.60 23.68
N GLN A 33 -0.34 13.96 24.10
CA GLN A 33 -1.27 14.55 25.05
C GLN A 33 -1.24 13.73 26.35
N ARG A 34 -0.66 14.37 27.37
CA ARG A 34 -0.78 13.98 28.78
C ARG A 34 -2.25 14.16 29.20
N SER A 35 -2.87 13.11 29.73
CA SER A 35 -4.00 13.25 30.65
C SER A 35 -3.93 12.19 31.74
N SER A 36 -4.36 12.61 32.91
CA SER A 36 -4.00 12.15 34.24
C SER A 36 -4.84 10.99 34.76
N ARG A 37 -4.12 10.03 35.35
CA ARG A 37 -4.42 9.19 36.54
C ARG A 37 -5.66 9.58 37.35
N ALA A 38 -6.56 8.62 37.55
CA ALA A 38 -7.31 8.43 38.80
C ALA A 38 -7.59 6.93 39.02
N GLU A 39 -7.30 6.49 40.24
CA GLU A 39 -7.31 5.11 40.76
C GLU A 39 -8.68 4.76 41.37
N ASN A 40 -9.13 3.49 41.27
CA ASN A 40 -9.34 2.59 42.42
C ASN A 40 -10.14 1.30 42.07
N THR A 41 -9.48 0.13 42.23
CA THR A 41 -9.77 -0.97 43.20
C THR A 41 -11.20 -1.16 43.73
N HIS A 42 -11.80 -2.34 43.98
CA HIS A 42 -11.34 -3.73 44.25
C HIS A 42 -12.59 -4.65 44.44
N LEU A 43 -12.41 -6.00 44.35
CA LEU A 43 -13.19 -7.11 45.00
C LEU A 43 -14.53 -7.51 44.34
N GLN A 44 -14.98 -8.77 44.26
CA GLN A 44 -14.44 -10.13 44.46
C GLN A 44 -15.56 -11.12 44.02
N ASP A 45 -15.16 -12.31 43.59
CA ASP A 45 -15.83 -13.63 43.51
C ASP A 45 -17.34 -13.77 43.76
N LEU A 46 -18.00 -14.58 42.91
CA LEU A 46 -18.89 -15.68 43.30
C LEU A 46 -19.10 -16.67 42.12
N ASP A 47 -18.29 -17.71 42.14
CA ASP A 47 -18.50 -19.14 41.87
C ASP A 47 -19.71 -19.74 41.08
N HIS A 48 -19.34 -20.81 40.35
CA HIS A 48 -20.07 -22.06 40.01
C HIS A 48 -20.89 -22.21 38.70
N GLN A 49 -20.21 -22.89 37.74
CA GLN A 49 -20.62 -24.15 37.08
C GLN A 49 -22.03 -24.27 36.46
N ALA A 50 -22.07 -24.43 35.13
CA ALA A 50 -22.77 -25.55 34.47
C ALA A 50 -22.37 -25.66 32.98
N SER A 51 -21.37 -26.49 32.69
CA SER A 51 -21.24 -27.16 31.40
C SER A 51 -21.96 -28.51 31.50
N VAL A 52 -22.95 -28.80 30.65
CA VAL A 52 -23.20 -30.19 30.20
C VAL A 52 -23.88 -30.16 28.81
N HIS A 53 -23.21 -30.79 27.84
CA HIS A 53 -23.77 -31.46 26.67
C HIS A 53 -25.15 -32.09 26.92
N MET A 54 -26.07 -32.07 25.95
CA MET A 54 -26.86 -33.27 25.61
C MET A 54 -27.34 -33.23 24.16
N LEU A 55 -26.91 -34.24 23.41
CA LEU A 55 -27.46 -34.73 22.15
C LEU A 55 -28.76 -35.51 22.40
N SER A 56 -29.60 -35.54 21.36
CA SER A 56 -30.38 -36.70 20.91
C SER A 56 -31.31 -37.37 21.93
N GLN A 57 -32.61 -37.11 21.80
CA GLN A 57 -33.68 -38.12 21.86
C GLN A 57 -35.02 -37.44 21.50
N TYR A 58 -35.58 -37.74 20.33
CA TYR A 58 -36.94 -38.27 20.15
C TYR A 58 -37.10 -38.75 18.70
N ALA A 59 -37.63 -39.96 18.59
CA ALA A 59 -37.61 -40.82 17.43
C ALA A 59 -38.79 -40.59 16.46
N SER A 60 -38.56 -40.98 15.22
CA SER A 60 -39.51 -41.25 14.15
C SER A 60 -40.55 -42.31 14.52
N HIS A 61 -41.82 -42.15 14.07
CA HIS A 61 -42.63 -43.24 13.53
C HIS A 61 -43.88 -42.74 12.76
N ASP A 62 -43.92 -43.08 11.48
CA ASP A 62 -45.12 -43.32 10.64
C ASP A 62 -45.46 -44.83 10.79
N PRO A 63 -46.71 -45.36 10.66
CA PRO A 63 -47.45 -45.38 9.38
C PRO A 63 -49.02 -45.45 9.40
N SER A 64 -49.61 -44.97 8.28
CA SER A 64 -50.73 -45.52 7.48
C SER A 64 -52.24 -45.40 7.87
N PHE A 65 -52.95 -44.66 6.99
CA PHE A 65 -54.18 -44.99 6.21
C PHE A 65 -55.54 -45.27 6.91
N MET A 66 -56.51 -44.35 6.75
CA MET A 66 -57.83 -44.60 6.14
C MET A 66 -58.53 -43.30 5.74
N ASP A 67 -59.09 -43.35 4.54
CA ASP A 67 -59.80 -42.33 3.79
C ASP A 67 -61.28 -42.23 4.24
N SER A 68 -61.77 -41.03 4.53
CA SER A 68 -63.20 -40.72 4.52
C SER A 68 -63.43 -39.21 4.42
N SER A 69 -63.61 -38.76 3.18
CA SER A 69 -64.53 -37.71 2.70
C SER A 69 -65.33 -36.91 3.74
N GLY A 70 -65.13 -35.59 3.71
CA GLY A 70 -66.01 -34.59 4.31
C GLY A 70 -65.59 -33.18 3.92
N ALA A 71 -66.11 -32.69 2.79
CA ALA A 71 -65.93 -31.32 2.34
C ALA A 71 -66.69 -30.33 3.26
N SER A 72 -65.99 -29.29 3.72
CA SER A 72 -66.60 -27.98 4.02
C SER A 72 -65.52 -26.90 4.08
N ASP A 73 -65.64 -25.95 3.15
CA ASP A 73 -65.15 -24.58 3.14
C ASP A 73 -64.39 -24.08 4.39
N THR A 74 -63.13 -23.70 4.19
CA THR A 74 -62.68 -22.31 4.34
C THR A 74 -61.26 -22.19 3.78
N ASP A 75 -61.14 -21.62 2.58
CA ASP A 75 -59.89 -21.10 2.06
C ASP A 75 -59.53 -19.85 2.90
N GLN A 76 -58.99 -20.08 4.10
CA GLN A 76 -58.25 -19.07 4.83
C GLN A 76 -56.91 -18.96 4.14
N SER A 77 -56.81 -18.04 3.18
CA SER A 77 -55.52 -17.51 2.77
C SER A 77 -54.81 -17.03 4.04
N MET A 78 -53.84 -17.81 4.53
CA MET A 78 -52.98 -17.41 5.64
C MET A 78 -52.38 -16.06 5.24
N ASP A 79 -52.70 -15.02 6.01
CA ASP A 79 -52.24 -13.66 5.75
C ASP A 79 -50.74 -13.61 6.12
N MET A 80 -49.93 -14.14 5.22
CA MET A 80 -48.49 -14.24 5.35
C MET A 80 -47.93 -12.82 5.49
N MET A 81 -47.23 -12.55 6.60
CA MET A 81 -46.51 -11.28 6.78
C MET A 81 -45.71 -10.94 5.53
N SER A 82 -45.87 -9.70 5.06
CA SER A 82 -45.13 -9.21 3.91
C SER A 82 -43.65 -9.03 4.25
N ASP A 83 -42.79 -8.98 3.23
CA ASP A 83 -41.35 -8.69 3.40
C ASP A 83 -41.11 -7.37 4.14
N GLN A 84 -42.03 -6.41 4.00
CA GLN A 84 -41.97 -5.13 4.72
C GLN A 84 -42.30 -5.28 6.20
N ASP A 85 -43.26 -6.14 6.54
CA ASP A 85 -43.64 -6.42 7.93
C ASP A 85 -42.49 -7.14 8.66
N ILE A 86 -41.84 -8.09 7.99
CA ILE A 86 -40.65 -8.77 8.52
C ILE A 86 -39.52 -7.78 8.79
N ARG A 87 -39.28 -6.85 7.85
CA ARG A 87 -38.27 -5.80 8.03
C ARG A 87 -38.60 -4.90 9.22
N ASN A 88 -39.86 -4.47 9.34
CA ASN A 88 -40.31 -3.65 10.47
C ASN A 88 -40.13 -4.39 11.80
N ALA A 89 -40.47 -5.68 11.85
CA ALA A 89 -40.27 -6.52 13.02
C ALA A 89 -38.79 -6.66 13.42
N ILE A 90 -37.87 -6.73 12.45
CA ILE A 90 -36.43 -6.75 12.73
C ILE A 90 -35.96 -5.42 13.32
N PHE A 91 -36.41 -4.28 12.80
CA PHE A 91 -36.07 -2.97 13.35
C PHE A 91 -36.63 -2.77 14.75
N GLU A 92 -37.87 -3.20 14.98
CA GLU A 92 -38.49 -3.15 16.31
C GLU A 92 -37.73 -4.04 17.30
N LEU A 93 -37.36 -5.26 16.89
CA LEU A 93 -36.54 -6.15 17.71
C LEU A 93 -35.19 -5.51 18.05
N LEU A 94 -34.51 -4.90 17.07
CA LEU A 94 -33.23 -4.24 17.27
C LEU A 94 -33.36 -3.06 18.26
N ASP A 95 -34.41 -2.25 18.15
CA ASP A 95 -34.66 -1.12 19.06
C ASP A 95 -34.92 -1.58 20.50
N GLN A 96 -35.56 -2.74 20.69
CA GLN A 96 -35.85 -3.31 22.02
C GLN A 96 -34.65 -3.96 22.71
N LEU A 97 -33.52 -4.17 22.03
CA LEU A 97 -32.36 -4.83 22.64
C LEU A 97 -31.69 -3.94 23.71
N PRO A 98 -31.33 -4.45 24.89
CA PRO A 98 -30.72 -3.63 25.96
C PRO A 98 -29.45 -2.88 25.55
N ILE A 99 -28.73 -3.39 24.55
CA ILE A 99 -27.48 -2.83 24.08
C ILE A 99 -27.65 -1.54 23.27
N THR A 100 -28.81 -1.36 22.61
CA THR A 100 -29.09 -0.15 21.80
C THR A 100 -29.32 1.09 22.65
N ALA A 101 -29.61 0.92 23.94
CA ALA A 101 -29.71 2.02 24.90
C ALA A 101 -28.40 2.81 25.05
N ASN A 102 -27.24 2.15 24.86
CA ASN A 102 -25.91 2.75 25.06
C ASN A 102 -25.06 2.81 23.79
N THR A 103 -25.46 2.12 22.72
CA THR A 103 -24.71 2.05 21.45
C THR A 103 -25.66 2.15 20.27
N ASP A 104 -25.42 3.07 19.33
CA ASP A 104 -26.19 3.13 18.09
C ASP A 104 -25.85 1.93 17.18
N LEU A 105 -26.76 0.97 17.11
CA LEU A 105 -26.70 -0.18 16.20
C LEU A 105 -27.66 -0.06 15.02
N ILE A 106 -28.66 0.82 15.09
CA ILE A 106 -29.70 0.97 14.07
C ILE A 106 -29.15 1.68 12.84
N THR A 107 -28.45 2.81 13.03
CA THR A 107 -27.90 3.58 11.91
C THR A 107 -26.89 2.77 11.08
N PRO A 108 -25.90 2.08 11.70
CA PRO A 108 -24.97 1.24 10.95
C PRO A 108 -25.67 0.07 10.26
N TYR A 109 -26.61 -0.60 10.93
CA TYR A 109 -27.36 -1.73 10.35
C TYR A 109 -28.03 -1.35 9.02
N GLU A 110 -28.69 -0.19 8.98
CA GLU A 110 -29.38 0.31 7.79
C GLU A 110 -28.41 0.82 6.70
N ARG A 111 -27.36 1.57 7.08
CA ARG A 111 -26.60 2.40 6.12
C ARG A 111 -25.22 1.89 5.76
N ALA A 112 -24.61 1.03 6.56
CA ALA A 112 -23.25 0.58 6.31
C ALA A 112 -23.16 -0.24 5.02
N ALA A 113 -21.96 -0.32 4.44
CA ALA A 113 -21.72 -1.12 3.25
C ALA A 113 -22.11 -2.60 3.45
N MET A 114 -22.52 -3.28 2.37
CA MET A 114 -22.91 -4.70 2.42
C MET A 114 -21.72 -5.66 2.33
N LEU A 115 -20.61 -5.21 1.73
CA LEU A 115 -19.40 -5.99 1.56
C LEU A 115 -18.36 -5.63 2.64
N PRO A 116 -17.56 -6.60 3.10
CA PRO A 116 -16.52 -6.36 4.08
C PRO A 116 -15.44 -5.38 3.56
N PRO A 117 -14.67 -4.76 4.47
CA PRO A 117 -13.67 -3.75 4.11
C PRO A 117 -12.47 -4.29 3.32
N VAL A 118 -12.26 -5.61 3.37
CA VAL A 118 -11.30 -6.35 2.55
C VAL A 118 -12.11 -7.33 1.70
N THR A 119 -11.85 -7.38 0.41
CA THR A 119 -12.48 -8.32 -0.54
C THR A 119 -11.43 -8.92 -1.48
N GLN A 120 -11.73 -10.03 -2.16
CA GLN A 120 -10.85 -10.57 -3.21
C GLN A 120 -10.53 -9.51 -4.28
N ASP A 121 -11.54 -8.76 -4.72
CA ASP A 121 -11.37 -7.66 -5.68
C ASP A 121 -10.40 -6.59 -5.17
N SER A 122 -10.45 -6.26 -3.87
CA SER A 122 -9.53 -5.27 -3.28
C SER A 122 -8.07 -5.76 -3.24
N LEU A 123 -7.87 -7.09 -3.23
CA LEU A 123 -6.55 -7.73 -3.16
C LEU A 123 -6.05 -8.26 -4.50
N CYS A 124 -6.86 -8.29 -5.55
CA CYS A 124 -6.46 -8.85 -6.85
C CYS A 124 -5.28 -8.11 -7.49
N GLU A 125 -5.04 -6.84 -7.14
CA GLU A 125 -3.86 -6.08 -7.58
C GLU A 125 -2.53 -6.70 -7.10
N LEU A 126 -2.59 -7.52 -6.05
CA LEU A 126 -1.46 -8.26 -5.48
C LEU A 126 -1.18 -9.59 -6.19
N ASP A 127 -2.00 -9.98 -7.16
CA ASP A 127 -1.77 -11.20 -7.93
C ASP A 127 -0.55 -11.04 -8.85
N VAL A 128 0.22 -12.12 -9.03
CA VAL A 128 1.47 -12.13 -9.80
C VAL A 128 1.29 -11.54 -11.20
N GLY A 129 0.20 -11.89 -11.90
CA GLY A 129 -0.08 -11.35 -13.23
C GLY A 129 -0.33 -9.84 -13.25
N ARG A 130 -0.92 -9.27 -12.19
CA ARG A 130 -1.12 -7.82 -12.05
C ARG A 130 0.18 -7.12 -11.68
N ILE A 131 0.97 -7.69 -10.78
CA ILE A 131 2.30 -7.20 -10.38
C ILE A 131 3.21 -7.10 -11.62
N ILE A 132 3.32 -8.18 -12.40
CA ILE A 132 4.21 -8.25 -13.56
C ILE A 132 3.79 -7.27 -14.65
N ASN A 133 2.51 -6.94 -14.81
CA ASN A 133 2.04 -6.04 -15.87
C ASN A 133 1.89 -4.58 -15.41
N ASN A 134 2.30 -4.26 -14.19
CA ASN A 134 2.17 -2.94 -13.62
C ASN A 134 3.33 -2.02 -14.04
N PRO A 135 3.09 -0.96 -14.86
CA PRO A 135 4.16 -0.10 -15.36
C PRO A 135 4.84 0.72 -14.28
N LYS A 136 4.09 1.18 -13.27
CA LYS A 136 4.66 2.00 -12.19
C LYS A 136 5.49 1.13 -11.25
N LEU A 137 5.03 -0.06 -10.89
CA LEU A 137 5.80 -1.00 -10.06
C LEU A 137 7.11 -1.39 -10.74
N ARG A 138 7.06 -1.73 -12.04
CA ARG A 138 8.27 -2.01 -12.83
C ARG A 138 9.22 -0.82 -12.89
N HIS A 139 8.70 0.39 -12.95
CA HIS A 139 9.52 1.58 -12.91
C HIS A 139 10.15 1.78 -11.51
N ASP A 140 9.34 1.71 -10.45
CA ASP A 140 9.73 1.97 -9.06
C ASP A 140 10.73 0.94 -8.51
N VAL A 141 10.66 -0.32 -8.95
CA VAL A 141 11.60 -1.37 -8.50
C VAL A 141 13.06 -1.06 -8.88
N ASN A 142 13.29 -0.18 -9.86
CA ASN A 142 14.64 0.26 -10.23
C ASN A 142 15.23 1.24 -9.19
N PHE A 143 14.41 1.90 -8.40
CA PHE A 143 14.86 2.96 -7.49
C PHE A 143 14.79 2.58 -6.01
N ASP A 144 14.24 1.41 -5.69
CA ASP A 144 14.02 0.99 -4.31
C ASP A 144 14.25 -0.52 -4.11
N ARG A 145 15.31 -0.85 -3.36
CA ARG A 145 15.65 -2.24 -2.98
C ARG A 145 14.67 -2.84 -1.99
N GLU A 146 14.03 -1.99 -1.19
CA GLU A 146 13.11 -2.40 -0.15
C GLU A 146 11.66 -2.30 -0.61
N LEU A 147 11.38 -2.03 -1.89
CA LEU A 147 10.01 -1.91 -2.41
C LEU A 147 9.13 -3.09 -2.01
N HIS A 148 8.02 -2.80 -1.34
CA HIS A 148 7.01 -3.78 -0.94
C HIS A 148 5.64 -3.13 -0.75
N PHE A 149 4.60 -3.96 -0.82
CA PHE A 149 3.22 -3.57 -0.57
C PHE A 149 2.97 -3.41 0.93
N ARG A 150 2.21 -2.35 1.27
CA ARG A 150 1.69 -2.08 2.61
C ARG A 150 0.21 -1.64 2.54
N PRO A 151 -0.58 -1.87 3.60
CA PRO A 151 -1.90 -1.28 3.74
C PRO A 151 -1.82 0.26 3.65
N ASN A 152 -2.64 0.88 2.80
CA ASN A 152 -2.70 2.33 2.71
C ASN A 152 -3.69 2.89 3.73
N LEU A 153 -3.18 3.27 4.91
CA LEU A 153 -3.97 3.86 5.99
C LEU A 153 -3.78 5.38 6.11
N ASP A 154 -2.96 5.97 5.25
CA ASP A 154 -2.57 7.35 5.35
C ASP A 154 -3.55 8.33 4.70
N GLY A 155 -3.49 9.58 5.17
CA GLY A 155 -4.26 10.69 4.63
C GLY A 155 -5.77 10.58 4.86
N TYR A 156 -6.51 11.47 4.18
CA TYR A 156 -7.97 11.54 4.33
C TYR A 156 -8.68 10.26 3.86
N ARG A 157 -8.19 9.64 2.78
CA ARG A 157 -8.76 8.40 2.22
C ARG A 157 -8.58 7.20 3.15
N GLY A 158 -7.39 7.02 3.74
CA GLY A 158 -7.15 5.96 4.72
C GLY A 158 -8.06 6.09 5.95
N LYS A 159 -8.18 7.31 6.48
CA LYS A 159 -9.13 7.61 7.58
C LYS A 159 -10.58 7.32 7.21
N GLN A 160 -10.99 7.66 5.99
CA GLN A 160 -12.35 7.38 5.50
C GLN A 160 -12.58 5.86 5.35
N LYS A 161 -11.60 5.12 4.85
CA LYS A 161 -11.67 3.64 4.75
C LYS A 161 -11.80 3.00 6.12
N LEU A 162 -11.03 3.45 7.11
CA LEU A 162 -11.11 2.94 8.48
C LEU A 162 -12.50 3.19 9.09
N ARG A 163 -13.04 4.40 8.93
CA ARG A 163 -14.39 4.73 9.41
C ARG A 163 -15.46 3.84 8.76
N SER A 164 -15.41 3.68 7.44
CA SER A 164 -16.35 2.81 6.72
C SER A 164 -16.22 1.34 7.14
N ALA A 165 -15.01 0.89 7.47
CA ALA A 165 -14.78 -0.44 8.01
C ALA A 165 -15.39 -0.60 9.40
N ASP A 166 -15.20 0.37 10.29
CA ASP A 166 -15.79 0.34 11.64
C ASP A 166 -17.33 0.36 11.58
N GLU A 167 -17.93 1.17 10.71
CA GLU A 167 -19.38 1.17 10.45
C GLU A 167 -19.89 -0.21 9.97
N PHE A 168 -19.14 -0.87 9.07
CA PHE A 168 -19.46 -2.23 8.62
C PHE A 168 -19.46 -3.23 9.79
N TRP A 169 -18.43 -3.20 10.64
CA TRP A 169 -18.34 -4.12 11.78
C TRP A 169 -19.42 -3.85 12.83
N SER A 170 -19.77 -2.58 13.07
CA SER A 170 -20.91 -2.21 13.92
C SER A 170 -22.24 -2.74 13.37
N ALA A 171 -22.44 -2.70 12.05
CA ALA A 171 -23.62 -3.24 11.41
C ALA A 171 -23.69 -4.78 11.50
N LEU A 172 -22.55 -5.47 11.32
CA LEU A 172 -22.47 -6.91 11.49
C LEU A 172 -22.76 -7.31 12.95
N ARG A 173 -22.31 -6.54 13.93
CA ARG A 173 -22.65 -6.75 15.35
C ARG A 173 -24.16 -6.70 15.57
N ALA A 174 -24.84 -5.72 14.97
CA ALA A 174 -26.30 -5.62 15.04
C ALA A 174 -26.97 -6.87 14.45
N GLU A 175 -26.51 -7.35 13.28
CA GLU A 175 -26.99 -8.61 12.67
C GLU A 175 -26.81 -9.81 13.62
N LEU A 176 -25.67 -9.93 14.28
CA LEU A 176 -25.39 -11.01 15.22
C LEU A 176 -26.28 -10.95 16.48
N GLU A 177 -26.53 -9.76 17.02
CA GLU A 177 -27.46 -9.61 18.15
C GLU A 177 -28.90 -9.98 17.75
N ILE A 178 -29.31 -9.65 16.52
CA ILE A 178 -30.59 -10.07 15.97
C ILE A 178 -30.66 -11.60 15.84
N TYR A 179 -29.61 -12.26 15.32
CA TYR A 179 -29.57 -13.74 15.25
C TYR A 179 -29.68 -14.38 16.63
N LYS A 180 -28.96 -13.84 17.62
CA LYS A 180 -29.03 -14.30 19.00
C LYS A 180 -30.45 -14.17 19.56
N ALA A 181 -31.08 -13.00 19.39
CA ALA A 181 -32.42 -12.74 19.89
C ALA A 181 -33.48 -13.64 19.23
N ILE A 182 -33.45 -13.79 17.89
CA ILE A 182 -34.37 -14.68 17.17
C ILE A 182 -34.08 -16.15 17.52
N GLY A 183 -32.82 -16.53 17.68
CA GLY A 183 -32.41 -17.87 18.10
C GLY A 183 -32.99 -18.25 19.46
N TYR A 184 -32.98 -17.34 20.44
CA TYR A 184 -33.67 -17.57 21.71
C TYR A 184 -35.18 -17.72 21.52
N ARG A 185 -35.83 -16.90 20.68
CA ARG A 185 -37.27 -17.04 20.40
C ARG A 185 -37.58 -18.43 19.82
N LEU A 186 -36.77 -18.91 18.87
CA LEU A 186 -36.90 -20.24 18.26
C LEU A 186 -36.82 -21.38 19.27
N MET A 187 -35.95 -21.29 20.29
CA MET A 187 -35.83 -22.33 21.32
C MET A 187 -37.10 -22.50 22.17
N TYR A 188 -37.92 -21.46 22.26
CA TYR A 188 -39.15 -21.46 23.05
C TYR A 188 -40.43 -21.41 22.20
N SER A 189 -40.31 -21.43 20.87
CA SER A 189 -41.46 -21.42 19.96
C SER A 189 -42.32 -22.67 20.15
N THR A 190 -43.64 -22.48 20.17
CA THR A 190 -44.60 -23.57 20.38
C THR A 190 -45.56 -23.75 19.21
N SER A 191 -45.62 -22.78 18.30
CA SER A 191 -46.46 -22.82 17.11
C SER A 191 -45.64 -22.91 15.82
N ALA A 192 -46.26 -23.47 14.76
CA ALA A 192 -45.65 -23.53 13.44
C ALA A 192 -45.50 -22.13 12.80
N GLU A 193 -46.39 -21.20 13.16
CA GLU A 193 -46.39 -19.82 12.67
C GLU A 193 -45.21 -19.03 13.25
N GLU A 194 -44.95 -19.13 14.56
CA GLU A 194 -43.79 -18.51 15.21
C GLU A 194 -42.46 -19.03 14.63
N LEU A 195 -42.40 -20.33 14.33
CA LEU A 195 -41.24 -20.95 13.72
C LEU A 195 -41.00 -20.42 12.30
N GLU A 196 -42.07 -20.26 11.51
CA GLU A 196 -41.98 -19.71 10.16
C GLU A 196 -41.58 -18.24 10.17
N GLU A 197 -42.20 -17.42 11.03
CA GLU A 197 -41.87 -16.00 11.20
C GLU A 197 -40.39 -15.82 11.56
N ALA A 198 -39.91 -16.52 12.60
CA ALA A 198 -38.53 -16.45 13.03
C ALA A 198 -37.56 -16.90 11.94
N THR A 199 -37.90 -17.97 11.20
CA THR A 199 -37.10 -18.43 10.05
C THR A 199 -37.01 -17.36 8.97
N ARG A 200 -38.11 -16.67 8.67
CA ARG A 200 -38.14 -15.57 7.69
C ARG A 200 -37.34 -14.37 8.16
N MET A 201 -37.43 -14.00 9.44
CA MET A 201 -36.62 -12.93 10.02
C MET A 201 -35.12 -13.24 9.93
N ILE A 202 -34.69 -14.47 10.25
CA ILE A 202 -33.28 -14.88 10.12
C ILE A 202 -32.82 -14.72 8.67
N LYS A 203 -33.61 -15.23 7.70
CA LYS A 203 -33.28 -15.11 6.27
C LYS A 203 -33.19 -13.65 5.81
N ALA A 204 -34.11 -12.80 6.24
CA ALA A 204 -34.10 -11.37 5.92
C ALA A 204 -32.90 -10.63 6.57
N ASN A 205 -32.36 -11.14 7.68
CA ASN A 205 -31.19 -10.60 8.36
C ASN A 205 -29.83 -11.06 7.76
N GLN A 206 -29.83 -11.90 6.72
CA GLN A 206 -28.61 -12.39 6.04
C GLN A 206 -27.99 -11.33 5.11
N LEU A 207 -27.57 -10.21 5.69
CA LEU A 207 -27.11 -9.05 4.93
C LEU A 207 -25.59 -9.08 4.68
N ARG A 208 -24.77 -9.08 5.74
CA ARG A 208 -23.30 -8.95 5.65
C ARG A 208 -22.56 -10.23 5.97
N LEU A 209 -23.08 -11.04 6.89
CA LEU A 209 -22.46 -12.30 7.31
C LEU A 209 -22.16 -13.25 6.13
N PRO A 210 -23.06 -13.46 5.14
CA PRO A 210 -22.74 -14.28 3.97
C PRO A 210 -21.55 -13.72 3.17
N GLY A 211 -21.47 -12.40 3.04
CA GLY A 211 -20.38 -11.70 2.36
C GLY A 211 -19.03 -11.87 3.08
N VAL A 212 -19.03 -11.95 4.41
CA VAL A 212 -17.83 -12.25 5.21
C VAL A 212 -17.33 -13.65 4.90
N PHE A 213 -18.18 -14.67 4.98
CA PHE A 213 -17.78 -16.06 4.67
C PHE A 213 -17.35 -16.24 3.21
N THR A 214 -18.07 -15.61 2.28
CA THR A 214 -17.69 -15.59 0.85
C THR A 214 -16.30 -15.02 0.67
N THR A 215 -16.01 -13.89 1.32
CA THR A 215 -14.70 -13.23 1.25
C THR A 215 -13.59 -14.10 1.85
N ILE A 216 -13.84 -14.74 3.00
CA ILE A 216 -12.89 -15.66 3.63
C ILE A 216 -12.56 -16.80 2.66
N TYR A 217 -13.57 -17.42 2.06
CA TYR A 217 -13.40 -18.49 1.07
C TYR A 217 -12.57 -18.04 -0.14
N GLU A 218 -12.98 -16.94 -0.78
CA GLU A 218 -12.34 -16.43 -1.99
C GLU A 218 -10.85 -16.09 -1.78
N ILE A 219 -10.53 -15.41 -0.68
CA ILE A 219 -9.14 -15.05 -0.38
C ILE A 219 -8.35 -16.31 0.02
N LEU A 220 -8.88 -17.15 0.90
CA LEU A 220 -8.18 -18.35 1.37
C LEU A 220 -7.89 -19.33 0.22
N LYS A 221 -8.84 -19.54 -0.70
CA LYS A 221 -8.67 -20.38 -1.89
C LYS A 221 -7.46 -19.98 -2.73
N THR A 222 -7.18 -18.67 -2.81
CA THR A 222 -6.07 -18.13 -3.59
C THR A 222 -4.75 -18.04 -2.81
N LEU A 223 -4.75 -18.41 -1.52
CA LEU A 223 -3.57 -18.50 -0.66
C LEU A 223 -3.09 -19.94 -0.50
N VAL A 224 -4.01 -20.91 -0.52
CA VAL A 224 -3.68 -22.32 -0.30
C VAL A 224 -3.29 -23.02 -1.63
N PRO A 225 -2.43 -24.06 -1.57
CA PRO A 225 -2.12 -24.88 -2.73
C PRO A 225 -3.34 -25.67 -3.24
N GLU A 226 -3.30 -26.10 -4.51
CA GLU A 226 -4.41 -26.81 -5.18
C GLU A 226 -4.96 -28.00 -4.39
N ARG A 227 -4.08 -28.75 -3.71
CA ARG A 227 -4.47 -29.92 -2.89
C ARG A 227 -5.44 -29.58 -1.75
N ASP A 228 -5.38 -28.37 -1.20
CA ASP A 228 -6.17 -27.95 -0.05
C ASP A 228 -7.43 -27.17 -0.49
N GLN A 229 -7.53 -26.77 -1.76
CA GLN A 229 -8.65 -25.97 -2.27
C GLN A 229 -9.99 -26.72 -2.21
N ALA A 230 -9.99 -28.04 -2.44
CA ALA A 230 -11.21 -28.85 -2.35
C ALA A 230 -11.79 -28.87 -0.93
N VAL A 231 -10.92 -29.04 0.08
CA VAL A 231 -11.30 -29.02 1.50
C VAL A 231 -11.82 -27.64 1.91
N VAL A 232 -11.19 -26.57 1.43
CA VAL A 232 -11.63 -25.19 1.66
C VAL A 232 -13.00 -24.94 1.04
N ALA A 233 -13.24 -25.40 -0.19
CA ALA A 233 -14.53 -25.25 -0.86
C ALA A 233 -15.66 -26.03 -0.18
N GLU A 234 -15.38 -27.23 0.33
CA GLU A 234 -16.36 -28.04 1.06
C GLU A 234 -16.71 -27.43 2.42
N ARG A 235 -15.69 -26.97 3.18
CA ARG A 235 -15.90 -26.41 4.51
C ARG A 235 -16.50 -25.01 4.51
N LEU A 236 -16.17 -24.17 3.52
CA LEU A 236 -16.71 -22.81 3.38
C LEU A 236 -17.80 -22.72 2.31
N ASP A 237 -18.69 -23.71 2.25
CA ASP A 237 -19.93 -23.61 1.48
C ASP A 237 -20.87 -22.62 2.20
N VAL A 238 -20.94 -21.39 1.68
CA VAL A 238 -21.68 -20.29 2.28
C VAL A 238 -23.18 -20.59 2.35
N ASP A 239 -23.74 -21.22 1.32
CA ASP A 239 -25.16 -21.58 1.29
C ASP A 239 -25.48 -22.60 2.40
N MET A 240 -24.62 -23.62 2.56
CA MET A 240 -24.76 -24.59 3.65
C MET A 240 -24.58 -23.94 5.03
N ILE A 241 -23.59 -23.05 5.20
CA ILE A 241 -23.38 -22.32 6.45
C ILE A 241 -24.62 -21.50 6.82
N MET A 242 -25.15 -20.72 5.87
CA MET A 242 -26.33 -19.89 6.13
C MET A 242 -27.59 -20.75 6.40
N GLN A 243 -27.71 -21.93 5.78
CA GLN A 243 -28.75 -22.90 6.13
C GLN A 243 -28.60 -23.45 7.55
N GLN A 244 -27.38 -23.79 7.97
CA GLN A 244 -27.10 -24.27 9.33
C GLN A 244 -27.39 -23.19 10.37
N ILE A 245 -27.05 -21.92 10.08
CA ILE A 245 -27.38 -20.77 10.93
C ILE A 245 -28.90 -20.62 11.03
N THR A 246 -29.61 -20.70 9.90
CA THR A 246 -31.09 -20.61 9.87
C THR A 246 -31.76 -21.69 10.72
N LYS A 247 -31.15 -22.88 10.80
CA LYS A 247 -31.65 -24.00 11.60
C LYS A 247 -31.09 -24.04 13.03
N GLY A 248 -30.21 -23.12 13.41
CA GLY A 248 -29.59 -23.09 14.73
C GLY A 248 -28.59 -24.23 15.00
N VAL A 249 -28.00 -24.84 13.97
CA VAL A 249 -27.07 -25.98 14.09
C VAL A 249 -25.64 -25.67 13.67
N PHE A 250 -25.34 -24.41 13.33
CA PHE A 250 -24.00 -23.99 12.92
C PHE A 250 -23.05 -23.96 14.11
N ASP A 251 -21.95 -24.71 14.03
CA ASP A 251 -20.89 -24.71 15.04
C ASP A 251 -19.75 -23.76 14.62
N LEU A 252 -19.82 -22.52 15.13
CA LEU A 252 -18.79 -21.52 14.88
C LEU A 252 -17.44 -21.90 15.52
N MET A 253 -17.43 -22.68 16.60
CA MET A 253 -16.20 -23.11 17.27
C MET A 253 -15.46 -24.17 16.47
N ASP A 254 -16.16 -25.14 15.87
CA ASP A 254 -15.54 -26.09 14.93
C ASP A 254 -14.94 -25.37 13.72
N MET A 255 -15.71 -24.45 13.12
CA MET A 255 -15.23 -23.64 12.00
C MET A 255 -13.95 -22.87 12.35
N THR A 256 -13.93 -22.25 13.53
CA THR A 256 -12.79 -21.44 14.00
C THR A 256 -11.55 -22.30 14.27
N ARG A 257 -11.71 -23.49 14.86
CA ARG A 257 -10.60 -24.44 15.07
C ARG A 257 -10.03 -24.94 13.75
N TRP A 258 -10.90 -25.24 12.78
CA TRP A 258 -10.48 -25.60 11.42
C TRP A 258 -9.74 -24.46 10.73
N LEU A 259 -10.28 -23.23 10.78
CA LEU A 259 -9.63 -22.02 10.24
C LEU A 259 -8.25 -21.80 10.88
N SER A 260 -8.12 -21.93 12.19
CA SER A 260 -6.83 -21.81 12.88
C SER A 260 -5.82 -22.85 12.37
N THR A 261 -6.25 -24.10 12.19
CA THR A 261 -5.39 -25.17 11.69
C THR A 261 -4.86 -24.87 10.28
N ILE A 262 -5.74 -24.48 9.36
CA ILE A 262 -5.36 -24.20 7.98
C ILE A 262 -4.54 -22.90 7.87
N LEU A 263 -4.86 -21.86 8.63
CA LEU A 263 -4.12 -20.60 8.64
C LEU A 263 -2.70 -20.83 9.17
N LYS A 264 -2.51 -21.53 10.30
CA LYS A 264 -1.17 -21.85 10.83
C LYS A 264 -0.34 -22.72 9.90
N ALA A 265 -0.98 -23.60 9.12
CA ALA A 265 -0.29 -24.45 8.16
C ALA A 265 0.30 -23.67 6.96
N HIS A 266 -0.31 -22.55 6.58
CA HIS A 266 0.06 -21.80 5.37
C HIS A 266 0.60 -20.39 5.62
N CYS A 267 0.47 -19.87 6.86
CA CYS A 267 0.93 -18.55 7.24
C CYS A 267 2.39 -18.57 7.75
N ALA A 268 3.00 -17.39 7.87
CA ALA A 268 4.29 -17.23 8.53
C ALA A 268 4.15 -17.44 10.05
N PRO A 269 5.05 -18.18 10.73
CA PRO A 269 4.93 -18.48 12.17
C PRO A 269 4.78 -17.25 13.09
N MET A 270 5.34 -16.12 12.67
CA MET A 270 5.20 -14.84 13.39
C MET A 270 3.76 -14.31 13.46
N ARG A 271 2.84 -14.86 12.66
CA ARG A 271 1.41 -14.51 12.64
C ARG A 271 0.56 -15.43 13.51
N ASP A 272 1.13 -16.51 14.05
CA ASP A 272 0.38 -17.49 14.86
C ASP A 272 -0.28 -16.83 16.07
N GLU A 273 0.38 -15.85 16.69
CA GLU A 273 -0.19 -15.08 17.81
C GLU A 273 -1.48 -14.33 17.42
N TRP A 274 -1.60 -13.87 16.17
CA TRP A 274 -2.83 -13.23 15.69
C TRP A 274 -3.94 -14.25 15.48
N ILE A 275 -3.58 -15.45 15.03
CA ILE A 275 -4.51 -16.58 14.86
C ILE A 275 -4.99 -17.06 16.23
N ASP A 276 -4.12 -17.11 17.23
CA ASP A 276 -4.48 -17.48 18.61
C ASP A 276 -5.45 -16.46 19.20
N ARG A 277 -5.17 -15.16 19.09
CA ARG A 277 -6.12 -14.11 19.51
C ARG A 277 -7.46 -14.20 18.80
N MET A 278 -7.48 -14.49 17.49
CA MET A 278 -8.72 -14.72 16.73
C MET A 278 -9.54 -15.86 17.35
N VAL A 279 -8.89 -16.97 17.72
CA VAL A 279 -9.56 -18.10 18.38
C VAL A 279 -10.07 -17.71 19.76
N ASP A 280 -9.27 -17.00 20.55
CA ASP A 280 -9.62 -16.55 21.90
C ASP A 280 -10.83 -15.60 21.90
N ASP A 281 -10.86 -14.64 20.97
CA ASP A 281 -11.96 -13.68 20.78
C ASP A 281 -13.28 -14.40 20.43
N ILE A 282 -13.24 -15.35 19.48
CA ILE A 282 -14.44 -16.12 19.10
C ILE A 282 -14.88 -17.04 20.24
N THR A 283 -13.93 -17.69 20.92
CA THR A 283 -14.22 -18.56 22.07
C THR A 283 -14.96 -17.79 23.16
N THR A 284 -14.39 -16.64 23.55
CA THR A 284 -14.99 -15.73 24.55
C THR A 284 -16.38 -15.30 24.10
N GLY A 285 -16.54 -14.92 22.84
CA GLY A 285 -17.81 -14.48 22.28
C GLY A 285 -18.89 -15.56 22.27
N VAL A 286 -18.54 -16.81 21.97
CA VAL A 286 -19.48 -17.93 21.96
C VAL A 286 -19.83 -18.37 23.38
N GLU A 287 -18.85 -18.51 24.28
CA GLU A 287 -19.06 -19.00 25.65
C GLU A 287 -19.81 -17.99 26.53
N GLN A 288 -19.54 -16.70 26.36
CA GLN A 288 -20.16 -15.62 27.14
C GLN A 288 -21.36 -14.99 26.41
N GLY A 289 -21.62 -15.38 25.16
CA GLY A 289 -22.66 -14.81 24.31
C GLY A 289 -22.39 -13.35 23.89
N ASP A 290 -21.14 -12.89 23.93
CA ASP A 290 -20.73 -11.55 23.51
C ASP A 290 -20.50 -11.47 21.99
N GLN A 291 -21.45 -10.86 21.27
CA GLN A 291 -21.36 -10.71 19.82
C GLN A 291 -20.25 -9.74 19.40
N THR A 292 -19.79 -8.87 20.30
CA THR A 292 -18.68 -7.97 20.05
C THR A 292 -17.38 -8.75 19.85
N ALA A 293 -17.10 -9.69 20.75
CA ALA A 293 -15.92 -10.57 20.65
C ALA A 293 -15.97 -11.45 19.39
N VAL A 294 -17.16 -11.97 19.01
CA VAL A 294 -17.33 -12.70 17.74
C VAL A 294 -16.98 -11.83 16.53
N VAL A 295 -17.47 -10.59 16.49
CA VAL A 295 -17.13 -9.64 15.42
C VAL A 295 -15.63 -9.32 15.38
N PHE A 296 -14.99 -9.13 16.53
CA PHE A 296 -13.54 -8.93 16.60
C PHE A 296 -12.77 -10.13 16.03
N GLY A 297 -13.19 -11.34 16.37
CA GLY A 297 -12.64 -12.57 15.78
C GLY A 297 -12.76 -12.62 14.25
N LEU A 298 -13.95 -12.38 13.70
CA LEU A 298 -14.17 -12.36 12.24
C LEU A 298 -13.37 -11.26 11.54
N ARG A 299 -13.27 -10.07 12.17
CA ARG A 299 -12.42 -8.97 11.71
C ARG A 299 -10.94 -9.39 11.69
N GLN A 300 -10.48 -10.08 12.73
CA GLN A 300 -9.12 -10.59 12.82
C GLN A 300 -8.85 -11.66 11.75
N THR A 301 -9.82 -12.52 11.42
CA THR A 301 -9.70 -13.48 10.31
C THR A 301 -9.41 -12.78 8.97
N LEU A 302 -10.19 -11.76 8.61
CA LEU A 302 -9.95 -11.00 7.36
C LEU A 302 -8.60 -10.25 7.40
N ALA A 303 -8.21 -9.70 8.54
CA ALA A 303 -6.92 -9.03 8.70
C ALA A 303 -5.73 -10.00 8.53
N ILE A 304 -5.84 -11.25 9.01
CA ILE A 304 -4.84 -12.29 8.79
C ILE A 304 -4.75 -12.65 7.30
N LEU A 305 -5.90 -12.83 6.63
CA LEU A 305 -5.94 -13.14 5.20
C LEU A 305 -5.34 -12.03 4.33
N GLU A 306 -5.64 -10.76 4.66
CA GLU A 306 -5.02 -9.59 4.01
C GLU A 306 -3.49 -9.59 4.19
N ALA A 307 -3.03 -9.82 5.43
CA ALA A 307 -1.60 -9.90 5.74
C ALA A 307 -0.90 -11.05 4.99
N MET A 308 -1.50 -12.24 4.95
CA MET A 308 -0.98 -13.38 4.19
C MET A 308 -0.84 -13.05 2.70
N LYS A 309 -1.85 -12.38 2.12
CA LYS A 309 -1.79 -11.94 0.72
C LYS A 309 -0.66 -10.96 0.46
N LEU A 310 -0.46 -10.00 1.37
CA LEU A 310 0.67 -9.08 1.29
C LEU A 310 2.01 -9.81 1.42
N ASP A 311 2.13 -10.79 2.31
CA ASP A 311 3.35 -11.56 2.51
C ASP A 311 3.72 -12.34 1.25
N VAL A 312 2.74 -13.00 0.61
CA VAL A 312 2.93 -13.68 -0.68
C VAL A 312 3.37 -12.67 -1.74
N ALA A 313 2.64 -11.58 -1.93
CA ALA A 313 2.96 -10.58 -2.96
C ALA A 313 4.35 -9.96 -2.77
N ASN A 314 4.72 -9.68 -1.52
CA ASN A 314 6.04 -9.14 -1.17
C ASN A 314 7.16 -10.13 -1.41
N HIS A 315 6.95 -11.41 -1.09
CA HIS A 315 7.87 -12.47 -1.48
C HIS A 315 8.03 -12.54 -3.01
N GLN A 316 6.91 -12.46 -3.76
CA GLN A 316 6.95 -12.48 -5.23
C GLN A 316 7.73 -11.30 -5.81
N ILE A 317 7.53 -10.07 -5.32
CA ILE A 317 8.34 -8.92 -5.76
C ILE A 317 9.83 -9.17 -5.52
N ARG A 318 10.21 -9.64 -4.32
CA ARG A 318 11.62 -9.91 -4.00
C ARG A 318 12.23 -10.95 -4.92
N HIS A 319 11.49 -12.03 -5.21
CA HIS A 319 11.95 -13.12 -6.07
C HIS A 319 12.05 -12.71 -7.55
N LEU A 320 11.11 -11.89 -8.03
CA LEU A 320 11.04 -11.45 -9.43
C LEU A 320 11.86 -10.19 -9.72
N ARG A 321 12.43 -9.53 -8.69
CA ARG A 321 13.05 -8.20 -8.82
C ARG A 321 14.10 -8.11 -9.93
N SER A 322 15.05 -9.04 -9.97
CA SER A 322 16.11 -9.03 -10.99
C SER A 322 15.53 -9.11 -12.39
N LEU A 323 14.58 -10.02 -12.61
CA LEU A 323 13.88 -10.19 -13.88
C LEU A 323 13.08 -8.94 -14.29
N LEU A 324 12.41 -8.30 -13.32
CA LEU A 324 11.66 -7.06 -13.57
C LEU A 324 12.59 -5.90 -13.95
N ILE A 325 13.74 -5.77 -13.27
CA ILE A 325 14.76 -4.75 -13.57
C ILE A 325 15.33 -4.97 -14.97
N ASP A 326 15.78 -6.18 -15.29
CA ASP A 326 16.40 -6.48 -16.59
C ASP A 326 15.44 -6.24 -17.76
N ASP A 327 14.14 -6.53 -17.60
CA ASP A 327 13.12 -6.31 -18.63
C ASP A 327 12.46 -4.91 -18.56
N THR A 328 12.89 -4.03 -17.65
CA THR A 328 12.22 -2.72 -17.42
C THR A 328 12.17 -1.87 -18.69
N VAL A 329 13.28 -1.73 -19.41
CA VAL A 329 13.36 -0.86 -20.61
C VAL A 329 12.47 -1.40 -21.72
N ASN A 330 12.57 -2.69 -22.03
CA ASN A 330 11.77 -3.34 -23.08
C ASN A 330 10.27 -3.21 -22.79
N PHE A 331 9.86 -3.47 -21.55
CA PHE A 331 8.48 -3.33 -21.12
C PHE A 331 7.99 -1.89 -21.26
N GLN A 332 8.71 -0.92 -20.69
CA GLN A 332 8.28 0.49 -20.70
C GLN A 332 8.22 1.05 -22.12
N GLN A 333 9.19 0.72 -22.98
CA GLN A 333 9.16 1.13 -24.39
C GLN A 333 7.91 0.62 -25.11
N LYS A 334 7.60 -0.68 -25.02
CA LYS A 334 6.38 -1.26 -25.60
C LYS A 334 5.11 -0.59 -25.06
N TYR A 335 5.05 -0.40 -23.74
CA TYR A 335 3.93 0.25 -23.07
C TYR A 335 3.71 1.70 -23.55
N HIS A 336 4.78 2.51 -23.62
CA HIS A 336 4.70 3.91 -24.02
C HIS A 336 4.42 4.07 -25.51
N VAL A 337 5.04 3.27 -26.38
CA VAL A 337 4.75 3.27 -27.83
C VAL A 337 3.27 2.98 -28.07
N HIS A 338 2.70 1.98 -27.39
CA HIS A 338 1.28 1.69 -27.48
C HIS A 338 0.41 2.85 -26.94
N LYS A 339 0.82 3.50 -25.84
CA LYS A 339 0.09 4.67 -25.27
C LYS A 339 0.10 5.88 -26.22
N ILE A 340 1.22 6.11 -26.92
CA ILE A 340 1.38 7.17 -27.93
C ILE A 340 0.53 6.84 -29.16
N ALA A 341 0.60 5.62 -29.68
CA ALA A 341 -0.20 5.18 -30.83
C ALA A 341 -1.71 5.28 -30.57
N ALA A 342 -2.13 5.02 -29.33
CA ALA A 342 -3.51 5.21 -28.88
C ALA A 342 -3.90 6.69 -28.64
N ASN A 343 -3.03 7.66 -28.96
CA ASN A 343 -3.21 9.09 -28.72
C ASN A 343 -3.51 9.45 -27.25
N ARG A 344 -3.03 8.64 -26.31
CA ARG A 344 -3.18 8.85 -24.85
C ARG A 344 -1.98 9.52 -24.21
N PHE A 345 -0.99 9.94 -25.01
CA PHE A 345 0.22 10.60 -24.52
C PHE A 345 0.79 11.54 -25.60
N LYS A 346 1.07 12.80 -25.22
CA LYS A 346 1.63 13.82 -26.12
C LYS A 346 3.14 13.93 -25.91
N VAL A 347 3.92 13.80 -27.00
CA VAL A 347 5.39 13.87 -26.97
C VAL A 347 5.96 15.21 -27.46
N SER A 348 5.11 16.10 -28.00
CA SER A 348 5.51 17.41 -28.55
C SER A 348 6.29 18.24 -27.55
N ASP A 349 5.80 18.29 -26.31
CA ASP A 349 6.33 19.17 -25.27
C ASP A 349 7.70 18.67 -24.79
N ALA A 350 7.89 17.35 -24.77
CA ALA A 350 9.18 16.72 -24.48
C ALA A 350 10.23 16.97 -25.57
N ARG A 351 9.80 16.95 -26.84
CA ARG A 351 10.68 17.28 -27.99
C ARG A 351 11.07 18.76 -27.98
N ALA A 352 10.13 19.65 -27.70
CA ALA A 352 10.39 21.08 -27.58
C ALA A 352 11.38 21.36 -26.43
N TRP A 353 11.11 20.81 -25.24
CA TRP A 353 12.00 20.93 -24.08
C TRP A 353 13.43 20.49 -24.37
N PHE A 354 13.62 19.39 -25.11
CA PHE A 354 14.95 18.92 -25.50
C PHE A 354 15.63 19.84 -26.54
N LYS A 355 14.88 20.28 -27.56
CA LYS A 355 15.40 21.19 -28.61
C LYS A 355 15.77 22.56 -28.08
N ASP A 356 15.04 23.07 -27.10
CA ASP A 356 15.35 24.36 -26.46
C ASP A 356 16.72 24.31 -25.77
N GLU A 357 17.03 23.21 -25.08
CA GLU A 357 18.34 22.99 -24.49
C GLU A 357 19.44 22.83 -25.54
N GLU A 358 19.17 22.08 -26.61
CA GLU A 358 20.11 21.94 -27.73
C GLU A 358 20.45 23.30 -28.35
N ALA A 359 19.44 24.13 -28.61
CA ALA A 359 19.62 25.49 -29.12
C ALA A 359 20.43 26.36 -28.15
N PHE A 360 20.17 26.25 -26.84
CA PHE A 360 20.93 26.96 -25.82
C PHE A 360 22.40 26.53 -25.81
N LEU A 361 22.71 25.24 -25.78
CA LEU A 361 24.09 24.74 -25.77
C LEU A 361 24.85 25.10 -27.06
N ASN A 362 24.17 25.04 -28.21
CA ASN A 362 24.72 25.48 -29.48
C ASN A 362 25.05 26.98 -29.47
N SER A 363 24.21 27.82 -28.85
CA SER A 363 24.49 29.25 -28.70
C SER A 363 25.72 29.53 -27.82
N CYS A 364 26.00 28.65 -26.87
CA CYS A 364 27.20 28.69 -26.04
C CYS A 364 28.44 28.04 -26.69
N ASN A 365 28.33 27.53 -27.94
CA ASN A 365 29.37 26.77 -28.63
C ASN A 365 29.91 25.57 -27.82
N VAL A 366 29.06 24.90 -27.04
CA VAL A 366 29.44 23.71 -26.27
C VAL A 366 29.03 22.47 -27.05
N PRO A 367 29.95 21.74 -27.71
CA PRO A 367 29.61 20.51 -28.39
C PRO A 367 29.19 19.47 -27.35
N CYS A 368 28.01 18.88 -27.53
CA CYS A 368 27.43 17.89 -26.62
C CYS A 368 26.79 16.75 -27.43
N THR A 369 26.94 15.52 -26.96
CA THR A 369 26.14 14.39 -27.43
C THR A 369 24.67 14.57 -27.03
N PRO A 370 23.71 13.91 -27.70
CA PRO A 370 22.30 13.99 -27.30
C PRO A 370 22.05 13.62 -25.83
N LEU A 371 22.78 12.64 -25.30
CA LEU A 371 22.70 12.24 -23.90
C LEU A 371 23.22 13.35 -22.97
N GLU A 372 24.30 14.04 -23.32
CA GLU A 372 24.84 15.16 -22.55
C GLU A 372 23.93 16.39 -22.59
N THR A 373 23.28 16.64 -23.74
CA THR A 373 22.23 17.65 -23.88
C THR A 373 21.05 17.32 -22.97
N PHE A 374 20.58 16.08 -22.98
CA PHE A 374 19.52 15.64 -22.07
C PHE A 374 19.89 15.77 -20.60
N ALA A 375 21.09 15.31 -20.22
CA ALA A 375 21.60 15.43 -18.85
C ALA A 375 21.65 16.89 -18.41
N SER A 376 22.07 17.78 -19.31
CA SER A 376 22.09 19.23 -19.09
C SER A 376 20.69 19.80 -18.84
N ALA A 377 19.72 19.46 -19.70
CA ALA A 377 18.33 19.90 -19.55
C ALA A 377 17.71 19.43 -18.23
N ALA A 378 17.92 18.15 -17.88
CA ALA A 378 17.40 17.55 -16.66
C ALA A 378 17.98 18.24 -15.42
N LEU A 379 19.31 18.46 -15.38
CA LEU A 379 19.96 19.13 -14.26
C LEU A 379 19.51 20.59 -14.14
N ARG A 380 19.46 21.34 -15.24
CA ARG A 380 18.94 22.73 -15.25
C ARG A 380 17.50 22.82 -14.74
N SER A 381 16.66 21.86 -15.11
CA SER A 381 15.27 21.80 -14.65
C SER A 381 15.17 21.60 -13.13
N LEU A 382 16.08 20.84 -12.52
CA LEU A 382 16.18 20.71 -11.06
C LEU A 382 16.66 22.01 -10.39
N PHE A 383 17.65 22.69 -10.98
CA PHE A 383 18.22 23.94 -10.45
C PHE A 383 17.37 25.19 -10.74
N SER A 384 16.34 25.10 -11.59
CA SER A 384 15.45 26.22 -11.89
C SER A 384 14.87 26.84 -10.62
N GLN A 385 14.64 28.15 -10.56
CA GLN A 385 13.98 28.80 -9.43
C GLN A 385 12.44 28.82 -9.56
N SER A 386 11.91 28.45 -10.72
CA SER A 386 10.47 28.46 -10.96
C SER A 386 9.74 27.56 -9.95
N PRO A 387 8.61 28.00 -9.35
CA PRO A 387 7.83 27.15 -8.47
C PRO A 387 7.33 25.88 -9.17
N LEU A 388 7.17 25.94 -10.49
CA LEU A 388 6.86 24.80 -11.35
C LEU A 388 8.10 24.46 -12.19
N PRO A 389 8.86 23.41 -11.86
CA PRO A 389 10.00 23.01 -12.67
C PRO A 389 9.55 22.56 -14.05
N ASN A 390 10.32 22.92 -15.08
CA ASN A 390 10.01 22.61 -16.47
C ASN A 390 10.42 21.16 -16.80
N PHE A 391 9.66 20.18 -16.30
CA PHE A 391 9.79 18.78 -16.74
C PHE A 391 8.67 18.40 -17.70
N PRO A 392 8.98 17.77 -18.85
CA PRO A 392 7.96 17.31 -19.77
C PRO A 392 7.19 16.11 -19.21
N GLY A 393 6.01 15.83 -19.78
CA GLY A 393 5.14 14.73 -19.37
C GLY A 393 5.77 13.33 -19.45
N THR A 394 6.92 13.15 -20.10
CA THR A 394 7.68 11.89 -20.12
C THR A 394 8.18 11.47 -18.74
N PHE A 395 8.32 12.42 -17.81
CA PHE A 395 8.71 12.17 -16.43
C PHE A 395 7.52 11.86 -15.50
N TYR A 396 6.33 11.51 -16.02
CA TYR A 396 5.15 11.32 -15.18
C TYR A 396 5.28 10.21 -14.13
N LEU A 397 6.10 9.18 -14.37
CA LEU A 397 6.41 8.13 -13.40
C LEU A 397 7.40 8.60 -12.31
N ASP A 398 8.19 9.62 -12.61
CA ASP A 398 9.23 10.19 -11.76
C ASP A 398 8.83 11.52 -11.12
N ALA A 399 7.63 12.04 -11.40
CA ALA A 399 7.24 13.40 -11.02
C ALA A 399 7.41 13.69 -9.51
N GLU A 400 6.99 12.74 -8.67
CA GLU A 400 7.15 12.87 -7.21
C GLU A 400 8.61 12.74 -6.78
N ARG A 401 9.35 11.81 -7.38
CA ARG A 401 10.77 11.58 -7.10
C ARG A 401 11.61 12.82 -7.46
N LEU A 402 11.33 13.45 -8.60
CA LEU A 402 11.93 14.71 -9.03
C LEU A 402 11.55 15.89 -8.13
N ARG A 403 10.29 15.95 -7.66
CA ARG A 403 9.84 16.97 -6.72
C ARG A 403 10.63 16.91 -5.41
N ILE A 404 10.82 15.71 -4.86
CA ILE A 404 11.62 15.48 -3.65
C ILE A 404 13.09 15.84 -3.91
N LEU A 405 13.70 15.33 -4.98
CA LEU A 405 15.10 15.61 -5.32
C LEU A 405 15.38 17.11 -5.51
N ARG A 406 14.44 17.83 -6.14
CA ARG A 406 14.50 19.29 -6.29
C ARG A 406 14.41 19.99 -4.93
N SER A 407 13.48 19.56 -4.07
CA SER A 407 13.34 20.10 -2.72
C SER A 407 14.61 19.89 -1.89
N ASP A 408 15.17 18.68 -1.92
CA ASP A 408 16.41 18.36 -1.20
C ASP A 408 17.58 19.20 -1.74
N LEU A 409 17.68 19.33 -3.06
CA LEU A 409 18.73 20.14 -3.71
C LEU A 409 18.65 21.62 -3.30
N HIS A 410 17.46 22.22 -3.37
CA HIS A 410 17.26 23.62 -2.99
C HIS A 410 17.50 23.83 -1.50
N ASN A 411 17.11 22.86 -0.67
CA ASN A 411 17.34 22.89 0.77
C ASN A 411 18.83 22.92 1.12
N VAL A 412 19.68 22.12 0.47
CA VAL A 412 21.14 22.15 0.70
C VAL A 412 21.70 23.56 0.46
N ILE A 413 21.21 24.26 -0.55
CA ILE A 413 21.67 25.60 -0.92
C ILE A 413 21.12 26.64 0.06
N GLN A 414 19.83 26.58 0.38
CA GLN A 414 19.21 27.50 1.34
C GLN A 414 19.81 27.35 2.75
N MET A 415 20.11 26.12 3.18
CA MET A 415 20.83 25.86 4.42
C MET A 415 22.24 26.47 4.41
N ASP A 416 22.98 26.34 3.30
CA ASP A 416 24.30 26.99 3.16
C ASP A 416 24.18 28.52 3.25
N MET A 417 23.14 29.12 2.66
CA MET A 417 22.86 30.56 2.79
C MET A 417 22.59 30.97 4.23
N CYS A 418 21.83 30.19 5.01
CA CYS A 418 21.63 30.45 6.44
C CYS A 418 22.96 30.38 7.23
N VAL A 419 23.81 29.40 6.93
CA VAL A 419 25.13 29.26 7.56
C VAL A 419 26.07 30.41 7.16
N ASN A 420 25.97 30.91 5.93
CA ASN A 420 26.73 32.07 5.47
C ASN A 420 26.27 33.35 6.20
N ALA A 421 24.97 33.51 6.47
CA ALA A 421 24.47 34.61 7.30
C ALA A 421 25.06 34.56 8.72
N PHE A 422 25.17 33.37 9.32
CA PHE A 422 25.86 33.18 10.60
C PHE A 422 27.34 33.60 10.53
N ASP A 423 28.06 33.22 9.48
CA ASP A 423 29.47 33.58 9.28
C ASP A 423 29.71 35.08 9.09
N LEU A 424 28.76 35.80 8.48
CA LEU A 424 28.84 37.25 8.31
C LEU A 424 28.75 38.00 9.64
N LEU A 425 28.08 37.41 10.65
CA LEU A 425 27.83 38.04 11.93
C LEU A 425 28.90 37.74 12.98
N ILE A 426 29.53 36.56 12.91
CA ILE A 426 30.48 36.12 13.92
C ILE A 426 31.83 36.86 13.79
N LYS A 427 32.33 37.41 14.91
CA LYS A 427 33.66 38.04 14.92
C LYS A 427 34.80 37.02 14.70
N ASN A 428 35.93 37.53 14.19
CA ASN A 428 37.14 36.73 13.89
C ASN A 428 37.92 36.24 15.13
N ASN A 429 37.40 36.44 16.34
CA ASN A 429 38.01 36.03 17.60
C ASN A 429 37.71 34.56 17.99
N VAL A 430 36.80 33.88 17.28
CA VAL A 430 36.42 32.49 17.56
C VAL A 430 37.32 31.50 16.81
N SER A 431 37.75 30.43 17.50
CA SER A 431 38.59 29.39 16.89
C SER A 431 37.89 28.69 15.71
N ALA A 432 38.65 28.33 14.67
CA ALA A 432 38.12 27.65 13.49
C ALA A 432 37.43 26.32 13.84
N SER A 433 37.97 25.57 14.80
CA SER A 433 37.39 24.29 15.25
C SER A 433 36.03 24.46 15.93
N THR A 434 35.88 25.48 16.76
CA THR A 434 34.62 25.83 17.43
C THR A 434 33.60 26.30 16.41
N ARG A 435 34.01 27.13 15.45
CA ARG A 435 33.13 27.62 14.38
C ARG A 435 32.53 26.48 13.56
N VAL A 436 33.34 25.50 13.16
CA VAL A 436 32.87 24.32 12.41
C VAL A 436 31.90 23.47 13.23
N ALA A 437 32.20 23.22 14.52
CA ALA A 437 31.31 22.48 15.40
C ALA A 437 29.95 23.19 15.57
N SER A 438 29.98 24.51 15.78
CA SER A 438 28.77 25.32 15.93
C SER A 438 27.93 25.38 14.67
N LYS A 439 28.54 25.47 13.48
CA LYS A 439 27.81 25.38 12.21
C LYS A 439 27.05 24.06 12.09
N LYS A 440 27.68 22.95 12.45
CA LYS A 440 27.03 21.64 12.40
C LYS A 440 25.83 21.56 13.35
N THR A 441 25.95 22.10 14.56
CA THR A 441 24.84 22.17 15.51
C THR A 441 23.74 23.13 15.03
N LEU A 442 24.11 24.28 14.47
CA LEU A 442 23.16 25.23 13.89
C LEU A 442 22.36 24.61 12.74
N GLN A 443 23.02 23.88 11.83
CA GLN A 443 22.35 23.18 10.74
C GLN A 443 21.33 22.15 11.25
N ALA A 444 21.67 21.38 12.28
CA ALA A 444 20.74 20.44 12.90
C ALA A 444 19.52 21.17 13.51
N ASN A 445 19.75 22.25 14.23
CA ASN A 445 18.67 23.03 14.85
C ASN A 445 17.78 23.73 13.81
N ILE A 446 18.36 24.26 12.72
CA ILE A 446 17.61 24.84 11.61
C ILE A 446 16.76 23.75 10.93
N ALA A 447 17.31 22.56 10.71
CA ALA A 447 16.55 21.44 10.14
C ALA A 447 15.34 21.08 11.02
N ASP A 448 15.51 21.06 12.35
CA ASP A 448 14.42 20.82 13.31
C ASP A 448 13.37 21.93 13.30
N ILE A 449 13.78 23.20 13.19
CA ILE A 449 12.88 24.36 13.14
C ILE A 449 11.99 24.32 11.90
N ILE A 450 12.56 23.98 10.75
CA ILE A 450 11.85 24.05 9.48
C ILE A 450 10.96 22.82 9.26
N GLY A 451 11.40 21.64 9.72
CA GLY A 451 10.69 20.38 9.57
C GLY A 451 10.38 20.01 8.10
N GLU A 452 9.48 19.05 7.90
CA GLU A 452 8.89 18.75 6.58
C GLU A 452 7.53 19.47 6.49
N PRO A 453 7.34 20.46 5.59
CA PRO A 453 7.82 20.50 4.20
C PRO A 453 8.91 21.55 3.88
N ARG A 454 9.92 21.75 4.75
CA ARG A 454 11.10 22.59 4.46
C ARG A 454 10.77 24.07 4.16
N GLN A 455 9.83 24.66 4.91
CA GLN A 455 9.35 26.05 4.73
C GLN A 455 10.27 27.10 5.40
N TYR A 456 11.38 27.45 4.74
CA TYR A 456 12.31 28.49 5.25
C TYR A 456 11.63 29.86 5.47
N LEU A 457 10.80 30.30 4.52
CA LEU A 457 10.19 31.63 4.55
C LEU A 457 9.15 31.79 5.66
N GLU A 458 8.48 30.71 6.05
CA GLU A 458 7.48 30.73 7.13
C GLU A 458 8.15 30.72 8.51
N ASN A 459 9.40 30.24 8.59
CA ASN A 459 10.15 30.08 9.83
C ASN A 459 11.30 31.10 9.99
N LEU A 460 11.32 32.19 9.21
CA LEU A 460 12.43 33.16 9.21
C LEU A 460 12.72 33.76 10.58
N GLU A 461 11.70 34.08 11.37
CA GLU A 461 11.86 34.62 12.73
C GLU A 461 12.60 33.62 13.62
N ASN A 462 12.18 32.35 13.61
CA ASN A 462 12.78 31.28 14.39
C ASN A 462 14.22 30.98 13.95
N ILE A 463 14.48 30.94 12.64
CA ILE A 463 15.82 30.74 12.08
C ILE A 463 16.74 31.91 12.47
N SER A 464 16.25 33.14 12.35
CA SER A 464 17.02 34.36 12.70
C SER A 464 17.35 34.38 14.19
N ALA A 465 16.38 34.04 15.04
CA ALA A 465 16.58 33.91 16.48
C ALA A 465 17.65 32.87 16.82
N GLU A 466 17.63 31.73 16.15
CA GLU A 466 18.61 30.68 16.40
C GLU A 466 20.02 31.07 15.95
N ILE A 467 20.15 31.72 14.79
CA ILE A 467 21.43 32.27 14.32
C ILE A 467 22.00 33.28 15.33
N VAL A 468 21.19 34.25 15.76
CA VAL A 468 21.60 35.27 16.72
C VAL A 468 21.99 34.64 18.07
N ARG A 469 21.20 33.67 18.55
CA ARG A 469 21.49 32.94 19.79
C ARG A 469 22.86 32.28 19.74
N PHE A 470 23.21 31.60 18.65
CA PHE A 470 24.51 30.96 18.48
C PHE A 470 25.66 31.98 18.37
N VAL A 471 25.46 33.09 17.66
CA VAL A 471 26.51 34.13 17.57
C VAL A 471 26.79 34.73 18.95
N LEU A 472 25.76 35.13 19.70
CA LEU A 472 25.91 35.68 21.05
C LEU A 472 26.56 34.69 22.03
N GLN A 473 26.18 33.41 21.96
CA GLN A 473 26.77 32.36 22.78
C GLN A 473 28.28 32.20 22.53
N LEU A 474 28.71 32.29 21.27
CA LEU A 474 30.12 32.14 20.90
C LEU A 474 30.95 33.39 21.19
N GLU A 475 30.34 34.56 21.17
CA GLU A 475 31.00 35.83 21.55
C GLU A 475 31.08 36.03 23.07
N GLY A 476 30.48 35.12 23.87
CA GLY A 476 30.50 35.20 25.33
C GLY A 476 29.60 36.32 25.88
N ALA A 477 28.58 36.73 25.11
CA ALA A 477 27.63 37.73 25.57
C ALA A 477 26.79 37.18 26.74
N THR A 478 26.43 38.05 27.68
CA THR A 478 25.55 37.70 28.81
C THR A 478 24.08 37.61 28.40
N THR A 479 23.72 38.20 27.26
CA THR A 479 22.37 38.16 26.69
C THR A 479 22.27 37.06 25.64
N THR A 480 21.13 36.37 25.61
CA THR A 480 20.82 35.33 24.61
C THR A 480 19.96 35.86 23.45
N PHE A 481 19.62 37.15 23.47
CA PHE A 481 18.70 37.80 22.55
C PHE A 481 19.18 39.22 22.22
N ASP A 482 19.11 39.58 20.95
CA ASP A 482 19.36 40.93 20.42
C ASP A 482 18.32 41.22 19.33
N SER A 483 17.42 42.18 19.60
CA SER A 483 16.29 42.49 18.73
C SER A 483 16.73 43.17 17.43
N ASP A 484 17.74 44.02 17.49
CA ASP A 484 18.20 44.78 16.32
C ASP A 484 18.96 43.85 15.39
N MET A 485 19.82 43.00 15.95
CA MET A 485 20.54 41.96 15.21
C MET A 485 19.57 40.96 14.59
N MET A 486 18.53 40.53 15.30
CA MET A 486 17.50 39.64 14.77
C MET A 486 16.78 40.25 13.56
N ALA A 487 16.35 41.52 13.65
CA ALA A 487 15.69 42.21 12.56
C ALA A 487 16.59 42.34 11.31
N ILE A 488 17.90 42.57 11.52
CA ILE A 488 18.89 42.61 10.42
C ILE A 488 19.02 41.23 9.76
N VAL A 489 19.14 40.16 10.54
CA VAL A 489 19.27 38.79 10.01
C VAL A 489 18.02 38.38 9.26
N GLU A 490 16.84 38.66 9.81
CA GLU A 490 15.58 38.31 9.19
C GLU A 490 15.38 39.05 7.86
N LEU A 491 15.72 40.35 7.81
CA LEU A 491 15.68 41.13 6.57
C LEU A 491 16.65 40.59 5.52
N HIS A 492 17.87 40.23 5.95
CA HIS A 492 18.88 39.64 5.07
C HIS A 492 18.41 38.29 4.52
N LEU A 493 17.98 37.36 5.37
CA LEU A 493 17.49 36.05 4.96
C LEU A 493 16.25 36.14 4.07
N ARG A 494 15.33 37.08 4.33
CA ARG A 494 14.16 37.31 3.47
C ARG A 494 14.56 37.77 2.06
N ALA A 495 15.54 38.66 1.95
CA ALA A 495 16.06 39.12 0.66
C ALA A 495 16.79 37.98 -0.09
N GLU A 496 17.58 37.21 0.63
CA GLU A 496 18.46 36.17 0.08
C GLU A 496 17.72 34.87 -0.29
N LEU A 497 16.80 34.38 0.55
CA LEU A 497 16.12 33.09 0.38
C LEU A 497 14.85 33.15 -0.48
N SER A 498 14.36 34.34 -0.82
CA SER A 498 13.17 34.50 -1.66
C SER A 498 13.35 33.81 -3.03
N PRO A 499 12.33 33.15 -3.60
CA PRO A 499 12.42 32.49 -4.90
C PRO A 499 12.86 33.41 -6.05
N SER A 500 12.64 34.73 -5.91
CA SER A 500 13.06 35.75 -6.88
C SER A 500 14.41 36.41 -6.55
N SER A 501 15.13 35.87 -5.57
CA SER A 501 16.42 36.40 -5.12
C SER A 501 17.50 36.23 -6.20
N PRO A 502 18.19 37.33 -6.59
CA PRO A 502 19.32 37.24 -7.51
C PRO A 502 20.51 36.51 -6.88
N SER A 503 20.69 36.61 -5.57
CA SER A 503 21.76 35.92 -4.84
C SER A 503 21.56 34.40 -4.85
N LEU A 504 20.33 33.93 -4.58
CA LEU A 504 19.97 32.52 -4.71
C LEU A 504 20.17 32.04 -6.15
N SER A 505 19.82 32.87 -7.14
CA SER A 505 19.99 32.53 -8.56
C SER A 505 21.46 32.38 -8.92
N ALA A 506 22.31 33.28 -8.42
CA ALA A 506 23.74 33.26 -8.65
C ALA A 506 24.39 32.03 -8.00
N GLN A 507 23.99 31.67 -6.78
CA GLN A 507 24.48 30.46 -6.10
C GLN A 507 24.05 29.18 -6.83
N LEU A 508 22.77 29.06 -7.18
CA LEU A 508 22.25 27.93 -7.98
C LEU A 508 23.03 27.80 -9.29
N GLN A 509 23.25 28.90 -10.01
CA GLN A 509 23.99 28.88 -11.27
C GLN A 509 25.46 28.51 -11.08
N THR A 510 26.10 28.99 -10.00
CA THR A 510 27.50 28.67 -9.66
C THR A 510 27.66 27.18 -9.40
N ILE A 511 26.79 26.61 -8.58
CA ILE A 511 26.81 25.18 -8.24
C ILE A 511 26.47 24.35 -9.49
N LEU A 512 25.47 24.74 -10.27
CA LEU A 512 25.13 24.09 -11.54
C LEU A 512 26.33 24.04 -12.48
N ASN A 513 27.02 25.17 -12.69
CA ASN A 513 28.20 25.24 -13.57
C ASN A 513 29.34 24.35 -13.07
N ALA A 514 29.54 24.29 -11.74
CA ALA A 514 30.57 23.44 -11.14
C ALA A 514 30.25 21.94 -11.24
N GLN A 515 28.98 21.55 -11.09
CA GLN A 515 28.58 20.15 -11.05
C GLN A 515 28.21 19.57 -12.42
N LEU A 516 27.78 20.40 -13.38
CA LEU A 516 27.31 19.93 -14.69
C LEU A 516 28.33 19.04 -15.43
N PRO A 517 29.65 19.35 -15.49
CA PRO A 517 30.61 18.46 -16.12
C PRO A 517 30.76 17.10 -15.41
N ARG A 518 30.76 17.12 -14.06
CA ARG A 518 30.82 15.88 -13.25
C ARG A 518 29.58 15.03 -13.47
N PHE A 519 28.40 15.67 -13.50
CA PHE A 519 27.12 15.01 -13.73
C PHE A 519 27.06 14.38 -15.13
N ARG A 520 27.45 15.10 -16.19
CA ARG A 520 27.51 14.55 -17.55
C ARG A 520 28.43 13.33 -17.64
N ASN A 521 29.61 13.41 -17.03
CA ASN A 521 30.54 12.29 -16.99
C ASN A 521 29.93 11.08 -16.25
N ALA A 522 29.27 11.30 -15.12
CA ALA A 522 28.61 10.25 -14.36
C ALA A 522 27.45 9.60 -15.14
N VAL A 523 26.64 10.38 -15.86
CA VAL A 523 25.58 9.87 -16.73
C VAL A 523 26.17 9.06 -17.88
N ASN A 524 27.19 9.58 -18.55
CA ASN A 524 27.87 8.88 -19.66
C ASN A 524 28.48 7.55 -19.20
N SER A 525 29.20 7.51 -18.08
CA SER A 525 29.81 6.28 -17.58
C SER A 525 28.75 5.25 -17.16
N SER A 526 27.68 5.72 -16.53
CA SER A 526 26.62 4.86 -15.99
C SER A 526 25.67 4.34 -17.08
N SER A 527 25.52 5.09 -18.18
CA SER A 527 24.69 4.68 -19.33
C SER A 527 25.16 3.41 -20.03
N ARG A 528 26.42 3.00 -19.80
CA ARG A 528 27.02 1.80 -20.40
C ARG A 528 26.84 0.54 -19.56
N LEU A 529 26.31 0.68 -18.35
CA LEU A 529 26.12 -0.43 -17.43
C LEU A 529 24.81 -1.17 -17.76
N PRO A 530 24.78 -2.51 -17.64
CA PRO A 530 23.51 -3.26 -17.59
C PRO A 530 22.61 -2.72 -16.46
N LEU A 531 21.29 -2.78 -16.63
CA LEU A 531 20.33 -2.19 -15.71
C LEU A 531 20.48 -2.70 -14.26
N LEU A 532 20.68 -4.00 -14.08
CA LEU A 532 20.90 -4.57 -12.75
C LEU A 532 22.18 -4.07 -12.09
N ALA A 533 23.26 -3.95 -12.87
CA ALA A 533 24.53 -3.39 -12.38
C ALA A 533 24.40 -1.89 -12.05
N LEU A 534 23.61 -1.15 -12.83
CA LEU A 534 23.28 0.25 -12.56
C LEU A 534 22.50 0.37 -11.24
N HIS A 535 21.45 -0.42 -11.06
CA HIS A 535 20.67 -0.49 -9.83
C HIS A 535 21.57 -0.78 -8.61
N ASP A 536 22.46 -1.76 -8.73
CA ASP A 536 23.34 -2.17 -7.64
C ASP A 536 24.42 -1.13 -7.31
N ALA A 537 24.92 -0.41 -8.32
CA ALA A 537 25.88 0.68 -8.12
C ALA A 537 25.22 1.94 -7.56
N MET A 538 23.97 2.23 -7.97
CA MET A 538 23.31 3.50 -7.69
C MET A 538 22.61 3.54 -6.33
N LEU A 539 22.14 2.40 -5.83
CA LEU A 539 21.45 2.32 -4.56
C LEU A 539 22.41 1.97 -3.40
N PRO A 540 22.14 2.44 -2.17
CA PRO A 540 22.94 2.07 -1.01
C PRO A 540 22.89 0.55 -0.76
N PRO A 541 23.96 -0.05 -0.20
CA PRO A 541 23.96 -1.46 0.17
C PRO A 541 22.89 -1.74 1.21
N VAL A 542 22.27 -2.92 1.14
CA VAL A 542 21.25 -3.36 2.09
C VAL A 542 21.90 -3.46 3.48
N GLN A 543 21.43 -2.66 4.44
CA GLN A 543 21.91 -2.76 5.82
C GLN A 543 21.30 -4.02 6.46
N SER A 544 22.15 -4.84 7.09
CA SER A 544 21.69 -6.01 7.86
C SER A 544 20.77 -5.58 9.00
N ALA A 545 19.68 -6.32 9.22
CA ALA A 545 18.60 -6.02 10.18
C ALA A 545 19.06 -5.77 11.64
N ASP A 546 20.27 -6.20 12.01
CA ASP A 546 20.84 -6.06 13.37
C ASP A 546 21.24 -4.63 13.78
N LYS A 547 21.06 -3.62 12.92
CA LYS A 547 21.39 -2.21 13.24
C LYS A 547 20.20 -1.26 13.20
N ARG A 548 18.96 -1.74 13.36
CA ARG A 548 17.75 -0.88 13.35
C ARG A 548 17.49 -0.08 14.64
N THR A 549 18.39 -0.10 15.63
CA THR A 549 18.22 0.64 16.89
C THR A 549 19.14 1.85 16.95
N THR A 550 18.79 2.92 16.25
CA THR A 550 19.12 4.29 16.65
C THR A 550 18.19 5.20 15.88
N GLN A 551 17.50 6.09 16.59
CA GLN A 551 16.78 7.22 15.99
C GLN A 551 17.72 7.86 14.97
N GLN A 552 17.41 7.71 13.67
CA GLN A 552 18.15 8.40 12.62
C GLN A 552 17.93 9.89 12.87
N VAL A 553 18.92 10.54 13.47
CA VAL A 553 19.07 11.99 13.36
C VAL A 553 18.93 12.28 11.87
N MET A 554 17.98 13.14 11.49
CA MET A 554 17.73 13.54 10.11
C MET A 554 18.96 14.27 9.58
N VAL A 555 19.97 13.52 9.15
CA VAL A 555 21.15 14.08 8.49
C VAL A 555 20.74 14.35 7.05
N GLU A 556 20.75 15.63 6.67
CA GLU A 556 20.45 16.03 5.30
C GLU A 556 21.38 15.33 4.30
N PRO A 557 20.85 14.82 3.17
CA PRO A 557 21.66 14.09 2.21
C PRO A 557 22.68 15.05 1.57
N PRO A 558 23.96 14.65 1.45
CA PRO A 558 24.95 15.46 0.78
C PRO A 558 24.62 15.64 -0.70
N LEU A 559 25.05 16.76 -1.29
CA LEU A 559 24.80 17.08 -2.70
C LEU A 559 25.22 15.95 -3.66
N ASP A 560 26.34 15.28 -3.40
CA ASP A 560 26.82 14.16 -4.22
C ASP A 560 25.84 12.97 -4.21
N GLU A 561 25.12 12.73 -3.10
CA GLU A 561 24.11 11.67 -3.01
C GLU A 561 22.86 12.02 -3.82
N ILE A 562 22.41 13.27 -3.75
CA ILE A 562 21.30 13.79 -4.57
C ILE A 562 21.66 13.63 -6.05
N LEU A 563 22.85 14.07 -6.46
CA LEU A 563 23.32 13.95 -7.84
C LEU A 563 23.46 12.50 -8.30
N LYS A 564 23.83 11.57 -7.42
CA LYS A 564 23.86 10.13 -7.71
C LYS A 564 22.44 9.60 -8.01
N ARG A 565 21.44 9.97 -7.21
CA ARG A 565 20.03 9.61 -7.45
C ARG A 565 19.50 10.20 -8.76
N VAL A 566 19.82 11.46 -9.04
CA VAL A 566 19.48 12.12 -10.31
C VAL A 566 20.14 11.43 -11.50
N THR A 567 21.40 11.00 -11.36
CA THR A 567 22.14 10.26 -12.40
C THR A 567 21.42 8.95 -12.73
N HIS A 568 21.01 8.19 -11.71
CA HIS A 568 20.26 6.95 -11.89
C HIS A 568 18.97 7.17 -12.68
N LEU A 569 18.18 8.17 -12.27
CA LEU A 569 16.93 8.54 -12.92
C LEU A 569 17.16 8.96 -14.38
N ALA A 570 18.12 9.85 -14.63
CA ALA A 570 18.44 10.33 -15.96
C ALA A 570 18.85 9.19 -16.90
N VAL A 571 19.68 8.25 -16.41
CA VAL A 571 20.12 7.10 -17.20
C VAL A 571 18.94 6.18 -17.53
N LEU A 572 18.11 5.80 -16.55
CA LEU A 572 16.96 4.94 -16.81
C LEU A 572 15.97 5.61 -17.79
N HIS A 573 15.67 6.88 -17.55
CA HIS A 573 14.80 7.67 -18.44
C HIS A 573 15.33 7.71 -19.86
N TRP A 574 16.64 7.94 -20.03
CA TRP A 574 17.26 7.96 -21.35
C TRP A 574 17.14 6.62 -22.08
N HIS A 575 17.37 5.50 -21.39
CA HIS A 575 17.20 4.17 -21.99
C HIS A 575 15.76 3.90 -22.45
N VAL A 576 14.77 4.40 -21.71
CA VAL A 576 13.35 4.23 -22.06
C VAL A 576 12.95 5.16 -23.21
N TRP A 577 13.30 6.45 -23.14
CA TRP A 577 12.67 7.47 -23.97
C TRP A 577 13.51 7.97 -25.14
N SER A 578 14.83 7.77 -25.16
CA SER A 578 15.70 8.30 -26.22
C SER A 578 15.24 7.92 -27.62
N GLY A 579 15.11 6.62 -27.92
CA GLY A 579 14.64 6.13 -29.22
C GLY A 579 13.16 6.40 -29.54
N ILE A 580 12.37 6.88 -28.58
CA ILE A 580 10.94 7.18 -28.77
C ILE A 580 10.73 8.69 -29.03
N VAL A 581 11.47 9.53 -28.31
CA VAL A 581 11.19 10.97 -28.21
C VAL A 581 12.37 11.83 -28.64
N TYR A 582 13.61 11.51 -28.24
CA TYR A 582 14.74 12.43 -28.31
C TYR A 582 15.72 12.14 -29.46
N ASP A 583 15.73 10.92 -30.01
CA ASP A 583 16.57 10.56 -31.17
C ASP A 583 15.87 10.97 -32.47
N ILE A 584 16.30 12.10 -33.03
CA ILE A 584 15.74 12.71 -34.25
C ILE A 584 16.67 12.39 -35.44
N GLN A 585 17.04 11.13 -35.63
CA GLN A 585 17.52 10.64 -36.93
C GLN A 585 16.54 9.71 -37.66
N ALA A 586 15.31 9.55 -37.15
CA ALA A 586 14.27 8.74 -37.79
C ALA A 586 12.95 9.52 -37.95
N ASP A 587 12.95 10.62 -38.71
CA ASP A 587 11.74 11.00 -39.47
C ASP A 587 11.62 10.08 -40.69
N GLY A 588 11.34 8.81 -40.41
CA GLY A 588 10.73 7.86 -41.34
C GLY A 588 9.37 7.49 -40.75
N PRO A 589 8.29 7.38 -41.56
CA PRO A 589 6.98 7.05 -41.03
C PRO A 589 7.07 5.74 -40.24
N MET A 590 6.69 5.79 -38.97
CA MET A 590 6.61 4.60 -38.12
C MET A 590 5.71 3.56 -38.79
N VAL A 591 6.31 2.49 -39.29
CA VAL A 591 5.57 1.35 -39.85
C VAL A 591 4.87 0.67 -38.68
N ALA A 592 3.53 0.72 -38.70
CA ALA A 592 2.69 -0.01 -37.76
C ALA A 592 2.98 -1.52 -37.85
N PRO A 593 3.06 -2.26 -36.73
CA PRO A 593 3.02 -3.71 -36.78
C PRO A 593 1.67 -4.13 -37.36
N GLY A 594 1.70 -4.82 -38.50
CA GLY A 594 0.50 -5.25 -39.21
C GLY A 594 -0.44 -6.06 -38.32
N SER A 595 -1.72 -5.69 -38.33
CA SER A 595 -2.79 -6.55 -37.84
C SER A 595 -2.98 -7.73 -38.82
N PRO A 596 -3.24 -8.96 -38.34
CA PRO A 596 -3.53 -10.09 -39.21
C PRO A 596 -4.93 -9.92 -39.81
N GLY A 597 -4.99 -9.55 -41.08
CA GLY A 597 -6.23 -9.45 -41.85
C GLY A 597 -6.67 -10.81 -42.36
N ASN A 598 -7.83 -11.28 -41.90
CA ASN A 598 -8.66 -12.26 -42.57
C ASN A 598 -9.03 -11.78 -43.98
N ASN A 599 -8.78 -12.60 -45.01
CA ASN A 599 -9.77 -12.91 -46.04
C ASN A 599 -9.35 -14.13 -46.89
N PRO A 600 -10.30 -14.89 -47.47
CA PRO A 600 -10.08 -16.21 -48.04
C PRO A 600 -9.97 -16.22 -49.58
N ASP A 601 -9.49 -17.35 -50.10
CA ASP A 601 -9.57 -17.87 -51.49
C ASP A 601 -8.81 -17.10 -52.60
N SER A 602 -7.99 -17.69 -53.49
CA SER A 602 -7.68 -19.08 -53.85
C SER A 602 -6.47 -19.08 -54.85
N PRO A 603 -6.15 -20.15 -55.62
CA PRO A 603 -4.92 -20.95 -55.50
C PRO A 603 -3.89 -20.71 -56.63
N GLN A 604 -2.60 -21.03 -56.41
CA GLN A 604 -1.76 -21.80 -57.37
C GLN A 604 -0.27 -21.94 -56.95
N THR A 605 0.15 -23.21 -56.89
CA THR A 605 1.42 -23.83 -57.33
C THR A 605 2.77 -23.41 -56.73
N ASN A 606 3.33 -24.33 -55.93
CA ASN A 606 4.78 -24.53 -55.68
C ASN A 606 5.50 -25.02 -56.97
N PRO A 607 6.85 -24.90 -57.08
CA PRO A 607 7.75 -25.88 -56.44
C PRO A 607 9.02 -25.29 -55.77
N ASP A 608 9.40 -25.96 -54.66
CA ASP A 608 10.74 -26.32 -54.18
C ASP A 608 11.92 -25.34 -54.30
N THR A 609 12.45 -24.90 -53.15
CA THR A 609 13.84 -25.20 -52.75
C THR A 609 14.02 -25.07 -51.23
N ALA A 610 14.65 -26.06 -50.61
CA ALA A 610 14.87 -26.23 -49.19
C ALA A 610 15.94 -25.31 -48.61
N SER A 611 15.80 -24.90 -47.34
CA SER A 611 16.89 -24.87 -46.34
C SER A 611 16.36 -24.57 -44.93
N SER A 612 16.63 -25.53 -44.06
CA SER A 612 16.50 -25.64 -42.59
C SER A 612 16.71 -24.40 -41.72
N SER A 613 15.82 -24.21 -40.73
CA SER A 613 16.21 -23.78 -39.37
C SER A 613 15.16 -24.20 -38.32
N SER A 614 15.66 -24.85 -37.28
CA SER A 614 14.99 -25.53 -36.18
C SER A 614 14.31 -24.62 -35.16
N LEU A 615 13.10 -25.01 -34.75
CA LEU A 615 12.35 -24.50 -33.60
C LEU A 615 13.09 -24.79 -32.28
N ALA A 616 13.23 -23.77 -31.42
CA ALA A 616 13.67 -23.92 -30.05
C ALA A 616 12.45 -23.87 -29.11
N SER A 617 12.23 -24.98 -28.41
CA SER A 617 11.21 -25.24 -27.40
C SER A 617 11.31 -24.31 -26.18
N SER A 618 10.15 -23.95 -25.63
CA SER A 618 9.98 -23.38 -24.29
C SER A 618 10.48 -24.36 -23.20
N PRO A 619 11.08 -23.89 -22.09
CA PRO A 619 11.42 -24.78 -20.98
C PRO A 619 10.26 -24.90 -19.99
N ASP A 620 9.79 -26.13 -19.79
CA ASP A 620 8.92 -26.54 -18.69
C ASP A 620 9.69 -26.45 -17.35
N MET A 621 9.13 -25.76 -16.36
CA MET A 621 9.59 -25.84 -14.97
C MET A 621 8.98 -27.07 -14.28
N GLN A 622 9.80 -28.11 -14.10
CA GLN A 622 9.48 -29.22 -13.22
C GLN A 622 9.65 -28.81 -11.74
N SER A 623 8.57 -28.96 -10.99
CA SER A 623 8.51 -28.85 -9.53
C SER A 623 9.30 -29.98 -8.88
N GLN A 624 10.41 -29.68 -8.19
CA GLN A 624 11.06 -30.64 -7.29
C GLN A 624 10.42 -30.57 -5.90
N SER A 625 9.69 -31.63 -5.57
CA SER A 625 9.23 -31.98 -4.23
C SER A 625 10.41 -32.47 -3.38
N GLY A 626 10.79 -31.70 -2.34
CA GLY A 626 11.77 -32.11 -1.34
C GLY A 626 11.16 -33.05 -0.30
N GLY A 627 11.53 -34.34 -0.36
CA GLY A 627 11.20 -35.34 0.66
C GLY A 627 12.21 -35.38 1.80
N PHE A 628 11.71 -35.36 3.04
CA PHE A 628 12.47 -35.56 4.27
C PHE A 628 13.10 -36.96 4.31
N ALA A 629 14.43 -37.03 4.42
CA ALA A 629 15.15 -38.26 4.73
C ALA A 629 15.71 -38.22 6.17
N LYS A 630 15.33 -39.23 6.96
CA LYS A 630 15.74 -39.48 8.34
C LYS A 630 17.24 -39.77 8.43
N HIS A 631 17.96 -39.07 9.31
CA HIS A 631 19.32 -39.44 9.69
C HIS A 631 19.29 -40.51 10.80
N THR A 632 19.69 -41.72 10.44
CA THR A 632 20.12 -42.79 11.36
C THR A 632 21.59 -42.56 11.73
N GLY A 633 21.89 -42.39 13.02
CA GLY A 633 23.26 -42.32 13.53
C GLY A 633 23.91 -43.71 13.64
N PRO A 634 25.23 -43.78 13.84
CA PRO A 634 25.88 -44.98 14.35
C PRO A 634 26.41 -44.76 15.78
N SER A 635 26.06 -45.67 16.69
CA SER A 635 26.80 -45.95 17.92
C SER A 635 27.96 -46.90 17.61
N ILE A 636 29.12 -46.71 18.26
CA ILE A 636 29.81 -47.75 19.07
C ILE A 636 31.18 -47.22 19.60
N THR A 637 31.19 -47.01 20.92
CA THR A 637 32.17 -47.39 21.98
C THR A 637 33.62 -46.86 22.08
N ASN A 638 33.86 -46.37 23.30
CA ASN A 638 34.98 -46.62 24.25
C ASN A 638 36.32 -45.89 24.11
N GLY A 639 36.66 -45.15 25.17
CA GLY A 639 38.05 -44.88 25.57
C GLY A 639 38.29 -43.57 26.32
N ARG A 640 38.03 -43.53 27.64
CA ARG A 640 38.80 -42.67 28.59
C ARG A 640 40.15 -43.38 28.87
N PRO A 641 41.23 -42.75 29.40
CA PRO A 641 41.19 -41.71 30.45
C PRO A 641 42.32 -40.63 30.46
N GLN A 642 42.19 -39.68 31.41
CA GLN A 642 43.23 -38.85 32.08
C GLN A 642 44.05 -37.89 31.20
N LYS A 643 44.21 -36.60 31.56
CA LYS A 643 44.62 -36.05 32.85
C LYS A 643 44.21 -34.58 32.97
#